data_AF-A0A7X9CXX3-F1
#
_entry.id   AF-A0A7X9CXX3-F1
#
_cell.length_a   1.000
_cell.length_b   1.000
_cell.length_c   1.000
_cell.angle_alpha   90.00
_cell.angle_beta   90.00
_cell.angle_gamma   90.00
#
_symmetry.space_group_name_H-M   'P 1'
#
loop_
_entity.id
_entity.type
_entity.pdbx_description
1 polymer ?
#
loop_
_entity_poly.entity_id
_entity_poly.type
_entity_poly.pdbx_seq_one_letter_code
_entity_poly.pdbx_strand_id
1 'polypeptide(L)'
;MKKQSRVIIVILVLVASLMLPFFRTVPKVYAAGVPIDETEFPDDNFRAYVAQNNDLNGNWILEQDELDQVVVIYCNGMQIADLTGIEHFANLRYFDCSSNQLIVLDMSIFPDMVELNCSSNQLIDLDLTGCSSLTTLDCSYNQLEELDVTDCSSLIELECSNNQLVELDVSGCSSLVDLRCSHNGLTSLDVSNCADLDLLICVYNELTSLIVSNLENLSMILCDYNKLESIDLSGCSSLENFALNHNLLTSLDLSGYANLRDLSCFENELTSLKVTGCGNLEYLNCDHNNLTSLKVTGCGKLGNLSCGHNNLTSLDLSGCTAALYAITCDNNDLTSLFLPSSGGLTDLLCSHNQLTSLDVSSQPELMELYCDHNQLTELNVNGCARLWTLNCSDNLLTSLDVSSCEDLWYLFCNNNLLKSLDVSALENLIELDCSDNKLTSLDGSTELYKLRCSDNQLTNLDVSGLANLGLLFCDHNYLTSLDVSACEELWQLESCPQAAGTILVVQNDGRYEVDLGDLPGVNIANITAVTLADGSPLPNDCTYDIERGILTIGADLEPEELRYLYDTQADLEKLDDPPMAYLLEEELWEQIIVSTPQMEVYFTWAKPGLLEVAIPENLNEENDVDLTDDSIVYQQDKSTGATFRVIGADIEDFKSVKVNGKELMYQTDYTIEAGSIIVKLTQAFLRTLPPGQTYTVEVVTRKGSGIKTLKVEPSAEPTEPMEPTIPATGEARYTQLFLLAVLLFLAGTVLLLNSFFRKRVSQR
;
A
#
# COMPACT_ATOMS: atom_id res chain seq x y z
N MET A 1 27.70 27.03 4.19
CA MET A 1 27.57 27.55 5.57
C MET A 1 27.36 26.45 6.63
N LYS A 2 26.83 25.25 6.31
CA LYS A 2 26.76 24.12 7.27
C LYS A 2 28.11 23.44 7.59
N LYS A 3 29.06 23.39 6.64
CA LYS A 3 30.43 22.83 6.85
C LYS A 3 31.32 23.67 7.79
N GLN A 4 31.19 25.00 7.80
CA GLN A 4 32.01 25.87 8.66
C GLN A 4 31.47 26.01 10.09
N SER A 5 30.15 25.85 10.31
CA SER A 5 29.58 25.90 11.66
C SER A 5 29.82 24.60 12.43
N ARG A 6 29.92 23.44 11.75
CA ARG A 6 30.33 22.16 12.34
C ARG A 6 31.81 22.16 12.73
N VAL A 7 32.69 22.66 11.86
CA VAL A 7 34.12 22.82 12.16
C VAL A 7 34.34 23.76 13.37
N ILE A 8 33.50 24.77 13.60
CA ILE A 8 33.63 25.65 14.77
C ILE A 8 33.15 24.99 16.07
N ILE A 9 32.12 24.13 16.03
CA ILE A 9 31.67 23.36 17.21
C ILE A 9 32.67 22.24 17.51
N VAL A 10 33.15 21.53 16.49
CA VAL A 10 34.23 20.54 16.61
C VAL A 10 35.50 21.21 17.11
N ILE A 11 35.90 22.39 16.62
CA ILE A 11 37.03 23.17 17.17
C ILE A 11 36.72 23.71 18.57
N LEU A 12 35.49 24.02 18.96
CA LEU A 12 35.19 24.47 20.33
C LEU A 12 35.17 23.32 21.34
N VAL A 13 34.75 22.12 20.92
CA VAL A 13 34.84 20.88 21.70
C VAL A 13 36.29 20.39 21.72
N LEU A 14 37.00 20.39 20.58
CA LEU A 14 38.45 20.18 20.50
C LEU A 14 39.22 21.23 21.27
N VAL A 15 38.82 22.50 21.35
CA VAL A 15 39.54 23.51 22.16
C VAL A 15 39.19 23.40 23.64
N ALA A 16 38.03 22.84 24.00
CA ALA A 16 37.71 22.46 25.36
C ALA A 16 38.47 21.19 25.80
N SER A 17 38.68 20.22 24.90
CA SER A 17 39.49 19.01 25.15
C SER A 17 41.00 19.22 24.90
N LEU A 18 41.42 20.17 24.05
CA LEU A 18 42.81 20.64 23.84
C LEU A 18 43.29 21.59 24.95
N MET A 19 42.39 22.04 25.84
CA MET A 19 42.79 22.59 27.14
C MET A 19 43.11 21.50 28.18
N LEU A 20 42.93 20.22 27.82
CA LEU A 20 43.16 19.04 28.64
C LEU A 20 44.11 17.98 28.02
N PRO A 21 45.17 18.33 27.26
CA PRO A 21 46.30 17.41 27.12
C PRO A 21 47.60 18.18 27.37
N PHE A 22 47.83 18.63 28.60
CA PHE A 22 49.18 19.02 29.05
C PHE A 22 49.37 18.89 30.56
N PHE A 23 48.86 17.80 31.11
CA PHE A 23 49.56 17.13 32.18
C PHE A 23 49.53 15.66 31.79
N ARG A 24 50.65 15.08 31.33
CA ARG A 24 51.23 14.02 32.18
C ARG A 24 51.06 14.42 33.64
N THR A 25 49.90 14.12 34.20
CA THR A 25 49.73 14.11 35.64
C THR A 25 50.74 13.09 36.10
N VAL A 26 51.79 13.60 36.74
CA VAL A 26 52.61 12.76 37.62
C VAL A 26 51.58 12.03 38.48
N PRO A 27 51.59 10.69 38.56
CA PRO A 27 50.62 9.96 39.37
C PRO A 27 50.55 10.67 40.72
N LYS A 28 49.37 11.16 41.10
CA LYS A 28 49.20 11.76 42.43
C LYS A 28 49.51 10.63 43.40
N VAL A 29 50.69 10.67 44.03
CA VAL A 29 51.10 9.64 44.97
C VAL A 29 50.32 9.86 46.25
N TYR A 30 49.23 9.12 46.41
CA TYR A 30 48.49 9.08 47.65
C TYR A 30 49.20 8.11 48.60
N ALA A 31 49.76 8.64 49.69
CA ALA A 31 50.38 7.82 50.72
C ALA A 31 49.38 6.90 51.46
N ALA A 32 48.07 7.04 51.20
CA ALA A 32 46.99 6.33 51.88
C ALA A 32 45.97 5.66 50.94
N GLY A 33 46.17 5.65 49.61
CA GLY A 33 45.18 5.17 48.62
C GLY A 33 44.39 6.29 47.92
N VAL A 34 43.71 5.96 46.83
CA VAL A 34 42.97 6.92 45.99
C VAL A 34 41.57 7.17 46.59
N PRO A 35 41.21 8.41 46.97
CA PRO A 35 39.88 8.67 47.53
C PRO A 35 38.77 8.48 46.48
N ILE A 36 37.64 7.90 46.88
CA ILE A 36 36.46 7.73 46.03
C ILE A 36 35.55 8.94 46.23
N ASP A 37 35.90 10.06 45.60
CA ASP A 37 35.18 11.33 45.71
C ASP A 37 34.99 12.02 44.36
N GLU A 38 34.25 13.13 44.35
CA GLU A 38 33.96 13.94 43.16
C GLU A 38 35.21 14.56 42.50
N THR A 39 36.38 14.53 43.16
CA THR A 39 37.63 15.06 42.60
C THR A 39 38.34 14.03 41.73
N GLU A 40 38.40 12.77 42.19
CA GLU A 40 39.06 11.68 41.46
C GLU A 40 38.10 10.89 40.56
N PHE A 41 36.82 10.83 40.92
CA PHE A 41 35.74 10.19 40.14
C PHE A 41 34.55 11.16 40.01
N PRO A 42 34.57 12.11 39.06
CA PRO A 42 33.58 13.18 38.96
C PRO A 42 32.16 12.70 38.66
N ASP A 43 31.99 11.67 37.83
CA ASP A 43 30.68 11.12 37.46
C ASP A 43 30.04 10.35 38.63
N ASP A 44 28.80 10.70 38.96
CA ASP A 44 28.07 10.12 40.10
C ASP A 44 27.85 8.62 39.94
N ASN A 45 27.55 8.16 38.72
CA ASN A 45 27.26 6.76 38.43
C ASN A 45 28.54 5.93 38.41
N PHE A 46 29.60 6.44 37.80
CA PHE A 46 30.90 5.76 37.80
C PHE A 46 31.50 5.70 39.21
N ARG A 47 31.45 6.80 39.97
CA ARG A 47 31.89 6.81 41.37
C ARG A 47 31.10 5.84 42.23
N ALA A 48 29.78 5.76 42.03
CA ALA A 48 28.94 4.78 42.73
C ALA A 48 29.30 3.34 42.36
N TYR A 49 29.61 3.07 41.08
CA TYR A 49 30.11 1.77 40.63
C TYR A 49 31.41 1.40 41.36
N VAL A 50 32.38 2.31 41.37
CA VAL A 50 33.69 2.10 42.00
C VAL A 50 33.55 1.85 43.51
N ALA A 51 32.75 2.65 44.21
CA ALA A 51 32.48 2.46 45.64
C ALA A 51 31.78 1.13 45.95
N GLN A 52 30.96 0.62 45.04
CA GLN A 52 30.21 -0.61 45.26
C GLN A 52 31.03 -1.87 44.93
N ASN A 53 31.88 -1.80 43.90
CA ASN A 53 32.50 -2.99 43.30
C ASN A 53 34.01 -3.10 43.57
N ASN A 54 34.70 -1.98 43.83
CA ASN A 54 36.15 -1.94 43.93
C ASN A 54 36.66 -1.57 45.34
N ASP A 55 35.85 -0.88 46.16
CA ASP A 55 36.14 -0.64 47.59
C ASP A 55 35.68 -1.84 48.42
N LEU A 56 36.59 -2.78 48.69
CA LEU A 56 36.28 -4.05 49.34
C LEU A 56 36.01 -3.88 50.84
N ASN A 57 36.58 -2.84 51.45
CA ASN A 57 36.49 -2.60 52.88
C ASN A 57 35.46 -1.50 53.25
N GLY A 58 34.96 -0.77 52.26
CA GLY A 58 33.89 0.24 52.37
C GLY A 58 34.34 1.55 53.03
N ASN A 59 35.63 1.87 53.01
CA ASN A 59 36.19 3.05 53.67
C ASN A 59 36.28 4.29 52.77
N TRP A 60 35.80 4.18 51.52
CA TRP A 60 35.82 5.23 50.50
C TRP A 60 37.22 5.62 50.00
N ILE A 61 38.20 4.73 50.14
CA ILE A 61 39.58 4.92 49.70
C ILE A 61 40.06 3.61 49.05
N LEU A 62 40.40 3.67 47.76
CA LEU A 62 40.99 2.54 47.04
C LEU A 62 42.46 2.37 47.45
N GLU A 63 42.75 1.33 48.22
CA GLU A 63 44.12 0.97 48.56
C GLU A 63 44.82 0.21 47.42
N GLN A 64 46.16 0.15 47.45
CA GLN A 64 46.92 -0.49 46.38
C GLN A 64 46.53 -1.96 46.17
N ASP A 65 46.29 -2.71 47.26
CA ASP A 65 45.87 -4.10 47.16
C ASP A 65 44.49 -4.24 46.48
N GLU A 66 43.60 -3.24 46.62
CA GLU A 66 42.29 -3.22 45.96
C GLU A 66 42.44 -2.87 44.48
N LEU A 67 43.20 -1.82 44.15
CA LEU A 67 43.53 -1.43 42.77
C LEU A 67 44.21 -2.57 42.00
N ASP A 68 45.17 -3.24 42.62
CA ASP A 68 45.95 -4.32 42.00
C ASP A 68 45.08 -5.53 41.63
N GLN A 69 43.96 -5.74 42.34
CA GLN A 69 43.02 -6.83 42.10
C GLN A 69 42.01 -6.52 40.98
N VAL A 70 41.86 -5.27 40.56
CA VAL A 70 40.90 -4.89 39.50
C VAL A 70 41.48 -5.22 38.13
N VAL A 71 41.03 -6.36 37.60
CA VAL A 71 41.35 -6.83 36.24
C VAL A 71 40.17 -6.64 35.29
N VAL A 72 38.96 -6.47 35.84
CA VAL A 72 37.69 -6.42 35.11
C VAL A 72 36.86 -5.26 35.64
N ILE A 73 36.30 -4.47 34.73
CA ILE A 73 35.28 -3.46 35.03
C ILE A 73 34.13 -3.64 34.03
N TYR A 74 32.92 -3.82 34.55
CA TYR A 74 31.68 -3.91 33.76
C TYR A 74 30.69 -2.87 34.29
N CYS A 75 30.67 -1.69 33.68
CA CYS A 75 29.84 -0.55 34.06
C CYS A 75 28.88 -0.15 32.93
N ASN A 76 28.40 -1.13 32.16
CA ASN A 76 27.52 -0.93 31.03
C ASN A 76 26.10 -0.50 31.44
N GLY A 77 25.45 0.34 30.62
CA GLY A 77 24.05 0.74 30.84
C GLY A 77 23.83 1.65 32.05
N MET A 78 24.89 2.25 32.61
CA MET A 78 24.85 3.01 33.87
C MET A 78 24.65 4.50 33.69
N GLN A 79 24.48 4.99 32.45
CA GLN A 79 24.39 6.41 32.12
C GLN A 79 25.64 7.20 32.54
N ILE A 80 26.82 6.59 32.44
CA ILE A 80 28.11 7.23 32.72
C ILE A 80 28.47 8.14 31.55
N ALA A 81 28.83 9.39 31.84
CA ALA A 81 29.26 10.37 30.84
C ALA A 81 30.77 10.70 30.95
N ASP A 82 31.38 10.43 32.11
CA ASP A 82 32.78 10.73 32.38
C ASP A 82 33.45 9.58 33.17
N LEU A 83 34.51 9.01 32.60
CA LEU A 83 35.31 7.92 33.18
C LEU A 83 36.59 8.40 33.87
N THR A 84 36.75 9.72 34.10
CA THR A 84 37.88 10.24 34.87
C THR A 84 38.03 9.46 36.18
N GLY A 85 39.25 8.98 36.44
CA GLY A 85 39.58 8.06 37.53
C GLY A 85 39.81 6.61 37.08
N ILE A 86 39.43 6.23 35.86
CA ILE A 86 39.69 4.90 35.30
C ILE A 86 41.21 4.60 35.21
N GLU A 87 42.04 5.64 35.06
CA GLU A 87 43.50 5.52 34.94
C GLU A 87 44.18 4.93 36.18
N HIS A 88 43.50 4.87 37.32
CA HIS A 88 44.03 4.25 38.55
C HIS A 88 44.05 2.71 38.48
N PHE A 89 43.25 2.10 37.60
CA PHE A 89 43.13 0.64 37.48
C PHE A 89 44.13 0.05 36.46
N ALA A 90 45.43 0.21 36.72
CA ALA A 90 46.51 -0.12 35.78
C ALA A 90 46.57 -1.61 35.33
N ASN A 91 45.92 -2.53 36.05
CA ASN A 91 45.86 -3.96 35.72
C ASN A 91 44.59 -4.37 34.95
N LEU A 92 43.79 -3.40 34.50
CA LEU A 92 42.54 -3.64 33.76
C LEU A 92 42.83 -4.36 32.42
N ARG A 93 42.08 -5.42 32.16
CA ARG A 93 42.22 -6.26 30.95
C ARG A 93 40.90 -6.50 30.21
N TYR A 94 39.79 -6.44 30.93
CA TYR A 94 38.45 -6.63 30.38
C TYR A 94 37.61 -5.44 30.80
N PHE A 95 37.16 -4.67 29.82
CA PHE A 95 36.42 -3.45 30.10
C PHE A 95 35.15 -3.39 29.26
N ASP A 96 34.00 -3.41 29.93
CA ASP A 96 32.70 -3.14 29.31
C ASP A 96 32.15 -1.82 29.88
N CYS A 97 32.16 -0.80 29.03
CA CYS A 97 31.57 0.50 29.27
C CYS A 97 30.45 0.81 28.25
N SER A 98 29.89 -0.22 27.62
CA SER A 98 28.85 -0.08 26.60
C SER A 98 27.55 0.56 27.13
N SER A 99 26.73 1.07 26.22
CA SER A 99 25.42 1.66 26.55
C SER A 99 25.49 2.80 27.57
N ASN A 100 26.45 3.70 27.40
CA ASN A 100 26.68 4.87 28.24
C ASN A 100 26.61 6.17 27.40
N GLN A 101 27.17 7.27 27.91
CA GLN A 101 27.10 8.59 27.29
C GLN A 101 28.50 9.16 27.02
N LEU A 102 29.49 8.29 26.84
CA LEU A 102 30.88 8.66 26.62
C LEU A 102 31.06 9.32 25.26
N ILE A 103 31.86 10.39 25.20
CA ILE A 103 32.17 11.13 23.96
C ILE A 103 33.60 10.86 23.48
N VAL A 104 34.51 10.56 24.40
CA VAL A 104 35.91 10.21 24.11
C VAL A 104 36.33 9.07 25.03
N LEU A 105 37.22 8.21 24.56
CA LEU A 105 37.80 7.15 25.35
C LEU A 105 39.27 6.96 25.00
N ASP A 106 40.15 7.10 26.00
CA ASP A 106 41.59 6.89 25.86
C ASP A 106 41.97 5.58 26.55
N MET A 107 42.40 4.61 25.74
CA MET A 107 42.84 3.29 26.21
C MET A 107 44.36 3.12 26.13
N SER A 108 45.09 4.15 25.71
CA SER A 108 46.55 4.09 25.51
C SER A 108 47.34 3.79 26.78
N ILE A 109 46.71 3.99 27.94
CA ILE A 109 47.25 3.71 29.26
C ILE A 109 47.13 2.23 29.69
N PHE A 110 46.39 1.40 28.94
CA PHE A 110 46.13 -0.01 29.24
C PHE A 110 46.76 -0.96 28.18
N PRO A 111 48.10 -1.14 28.18
CA PRO A 111 48.78 -1.97 27.17
C PRO A 111 48.46 -3.48 27.27
N ASP A 112 47.96 -3.91 28.43
CA ASP A 112 47.54 -5.29 28.71
C ASP A 112 46.05 -5.52 28.44
N MET A 113 45.33 -4.54 27.87
CA MET A 113 43.90 -4.69 27.52
C MET A 113 43.71 -5.87 26.56
N VAL A 114 42.77 -6.75 26.89
CA VAL A 114 42.44 -7.96 26.12
C VAL A 114 41.09 -7.82 25.43
N GLU A 115 40.10 -7.28 26.14
CA GLU A 115 38.75 -7.11 25.64
C GLU A 115 38.21 -5.73 26.01
N LEU A 116 37.74 -5.01 24.99
CA LEU A 116 37.10 -3.72 25.15
C LEU A 116 35.74 -3.73 24.47
N ASN A 117 34.69 -3.55 25.26
CA ASN A 117 33.39 -3.18 24.76
C ASN A 117 33.06 -1.74 25.17
N CYS A 118 32.99 -0.86 24.17
CA CYS A 118 32.63 0.54 24.31
C CYS A 118 31.45 0.91 23.39
N SER A 119 30.68 -0.08 22.95
CA SER A 119 29.58 0.12 22.01
C SER A 119 28.40 0.91 22.59
N SER A 120 27.55 1.44 21.71
CA SER A 120 26.36 2.21 22.10
C SER A 120 26.69 3.40 23.03
N ASN A 121 27.70 4.17 22.64
CA ASN A 121 28.09 5.42 23.29
C ASN A 121 27.91 6.59 22.29
N GLN A 122 28.57 7.71 22.54
CA GLN A 122 28.61 8.87 21.65
C GLN A 122 30.05 9.18 21.23
N LEU A 123 30.91 8.14 21.17
CA LEU A 123 32.33 8.30 20.93
C LEU A 123 32.58 8.93 19.57
N ILE A 124 33.31 10.05 19.56
CA ILE A 124 33.83 10.67 18.34
C ILE A 124 35.32 10.34 18.14
N ASP A 125 35.98 9.84 19.19
CA ASP A 125 37.40 9.54 19.25
C ASP A 125 37.65 8.36 20.20
N LEU A 126 38.49 7.42 19.78
CA LEU A 126 38.89 6.22 20.50
C LEU A 126 40.38 5.97 20.28
N ASP A 127 41.20 6.23 21.31
CA ASP A 127 42.64 6.01 21.24
C ASP A 127 43.00 4.60 21.73
N LEU A 128 43.47 3.75 20.82
CA LEU A 128 43.92 2.38 21.08
C LEU A 128 45.45 2.22 21.01
N THR A 129 46.19 3.34 21.01
CA THR A 129 47.65 3.32 20.87
C THR A 129 48.29 2.42 21.93
N GLY A 130 49.08 1.43 21.49
CA GLY A 130 49.75 0.50 22.41
C GLY A 130 48.89 -0.65 22.97
N CYS A 131 47.61 -0.77 22.59
CA CYS A 131 46.74 -1.89 22.97
C CYS A 131 47.06 -3.18 22.17
N SER A 132 48.33 -3.60 22.17
CA SER A 132 48.83 -4.76 21.40
C SER A 132 48.34 -6.13 21.87
N SER A 133 47.80 -6.20 23.09
CA SER A 133 47.20 -7.41 23.67
C SER A 133 45.71 -7.56 23.34
N LEU A 134 45.09 -6.56 22.69
CA LEU A 134 43.66 -6.52 22.44
C LEU A 134 43.29 -7.61 21.43
N THR A 135 42.40 -8.52 21.84
CA THR A 135 41.90 -9.63 21.00
C THR A 135 40.48 -9.38 20.54
N THR A 136 39.69 -8.65 21.32
CA THR A 136 38.27 -8.38 21.03
C THR A 136 37.98 -6.91 21.23
N LEU A 137 37.46 -6.27 20.18
CA LEU A 137 37.01 -4.88 20.21
C LEU A 137 35.59 -4.77 19.68
N ASP A 138 34.68 -4.29 20.53
CA ASP A 138 33.38 -3.77 20.11
C ASP A 138 33.32 -2.26 20.37
N CYS A 139 33.30 -1.50 19.29
CA CYS A 139 33.14 -0.04 19.29
C CYS A 139 31.93 0.40 18.44
N SER A 140 31.00 -0.53 18.18
CA SER A 140 29.82 -0.28 17.35
C SER A 140 28.85 0.75 17.95
N TYR A 141 27.97 1.31 17.11
CA TYR A 141 26.96 2.29 17.54
C TYR A 141 27.58 3.50 18.24
N ASN A 142 28.55 4.12 17.59
CA ASN A 142 29.21 5.35 18.02
C ASN A 142 29.17 6.39 16.89
N GLN A 143 30.02 7.41 16.96
CA GLN A 143 30.11 8.49 15.98
C GLN A 143 31.55 8.63 15.44
N LEU A 144 32.30 7.52 15.42
CA LEU A 144 33.69 7.50 14.98
C LEU A 144 33.77 7.82 13.48
N GLU A 145 34.53 8.86 13.12
CA GLU A 145 34.87 9.17 11.73
C GLU A 145 36.16 8.43 11.28
N GLU A 146 37.01 8.06 12.23
CA GLU A 146 38.26 7.31 12.04
C GLU A 146 38.42 6.24 13.13
N LEU A 147 39.13 5.15 12.80
CA LEU A 147 39.48 4.09 13.74
C LEU A 147 40.87 3.56 13.38
N ASP A 148 41.84 3.77 14.26
CA ASP A 148 43.21 3.26 14.12
C ASP A 148 43.38 1.97 14.94
N VAL A 149 43.55 0.85 14.23
CA VAL A 149 43.83 -0.48 14.81
C VAL A 149 45.23 -0.99 14.48
N THR A 150 46.14 -0.12 14.03
CA THR A 150 47.47 -0.53 13.55
C THR A 150 48.34 -1.16 14.65
N ASP A 151 48.16 -0.75 15.90
CA ASP A 151 48.84 -1.33 17.07
C ASP A 151 48.12 -2.57 17.64
N CYS A 152 46.92 -2.90 17.17
CA CYS A 152 46.11 -4.03 17.66
C CYS A 152 46.43 -5.33 16.91
N SER A 153 47.71 -5.73 16.87
CA SER A 153 48.16 -6.89 16.07
C SER A 153 47.61 -8.24 16.52
N SER A 154 47.08 -8.34 17.75
CA SER A 154 46.50 -9.56 18.31
C SER A 154 44.99 -9.66 18.12
N LEU A 155 44.39 -8.71 17.39
CA LEU A 155 42.93 -8.63 17.23
C LEU A 155 42.41 -9.84 16.47
N ILE A 156 41.42 -10.51 17.06
CA ILE A 156 40.71 -11.69 16.53
C ILE A 156 39.31 -11.29 16.08
N GLU A 157 38.65 -10.42 16.84
CA GLU A 157 37.29 -9.97 16.59
C GLU A 157 37.22 -8.44 16.61
N LEU A 158 36.71 -7.86 15.52
CA LEU A 158 36.47 -6.42 15.39
C LEU A 158 35.03 -6.15 14.99
N GLU A 159 34.28 -5.51 15.87
CA GLU A 159 32.95 -4.97 15.61
C GLU A 159 33.00 -3.43 15.70
N CYS A 160 32.86 -2.79 14.54
CA CYS A 160 32.91 -1.34 14.38
C CYS A 160 31.71 -0.79 13.57
N SER A 161 30.65 -1.58 13.45
CA SER A 161 29.45 -1.23 12.69
C SER A 161 28.71 -0.03 13.29
N ASN A 162 27.87 0.63 12.48
CA ASN A 162 27.08 1.80 12.90
C ASN A 162 27.97 2.94 13.44
N ASN A 163 28.97 3.33 12.64
CA ASN A 163 29.81 4.48 12.87
C ASN A 163 29.75 5.41 11.63
N GLN A 164 30.73 6.30 11.47
CA GLN A 164 30.84 7.22 10.33
C GLN A 164 32.16 7.01 9.58
N LEU A 165 32.74 5.80 9.66
CA LEU A 165 34.04 5.48 9.08
C LEU A 165 33.97 5.58 7.55
N VAL A 166 34.95 6.25 6.94
CA VAL A 166 35.09 6.34 5.48
C VAL A 166 36.23 5.46 4.97
N GLU A 167 37.15 5.11 5.86
CA GLU A 167 38.26 4.18 5.63
C GLU A 167 38.46 3.30 6.87
N LEU A 168 39.00 2.11 6.64
CA LEU A 168 39.36 1.16 7.69
C LEU A 168 40.59 0.38 7.21
N ASP A 169 41.71 0.51 7.93
CA ASP A 169 42.95 -0.22 7.65
C ASP A 169 43.13 -1.35 8.67
N VAL A 170 42.94 -2.58 8.20
CA VAL A 170 43.15 -3.82 8.99
C VAL A 170 44.41 -4.57 8.58
N SER A 171 45.33 -3.94 7.83
CA SER A 171 46.55 -4.60 7.34
C SER A 171 47.47 -5.10 8.45
N GLY A 172 47.40 -4.50 9.65
CA GLY A 172 48.11 -4.95 10.85
C GLY A 172 47.44 -6.09 11.62
N CYS A 173 46.17 -6.41 11.32
CA CYS A 173 45.35 -7.36 12.05
C CYS A 173 45.38 -8.75 11.41
N SER A 174 46.56 -9.38 11.33
CA SER A 174 46.73 -10.67 10.62
C SER A 174 46.03 -11.86 11.29
N SER A 175 45.70 -11.74 12.58
CA SER A 175 44.99 -12.76 13.37
C SER A 175 43.46 -12.58 13.38
N LEU A 176 42.96 -11.63 12.60
CA LEU A 176 41.53 -11.32 12.55
C LEU A 176 40.77 -12.49 11.94
N VAL A 177 39.80 -13.01 12.67
CA VAL A 177 38.90 -14.12 12.28
C VAL A 177 37.51 -13.58 11.95
N ASP A 178 37.07 -12.54 12.65
CA ASP A 178 35.73 -11.95 12.54
C ASP A 178 35.83 -10.43 12.38
N LEU A 179 35.36 -9.93 11.24
CA LEU A 179 35.27 -8.50 10.96
C LEU A 179 33.83 -8.09 10.63
N ARG A 180 33.28 -7.21 11.48
CA ARG A 180 32.00 -6.55 11.27
C ARG A 180 32.19 -5.04 11.20
N CYS A 181 31.87 -4.46 10.05
CA CYS A 181 32.05 -3.03 9.76
C CYS A 181 30.87 -2.43 9.00
N SER A 182 29.68 -3.01 9.19
CA SER A 182 28.45 -2.62 8.50
C SER A 182 27.97 -1.22 8.88
N HIS A 183 27.12 -0.61 8.06
CA HIS A 183 26.55 0.72 8.34
C HIS A 183 27.62 1.79 8.63
N ASN A 184 28.54 1.93 7.69
CA ASN A 184 29.56 2.97 7.65
C ASN A 184 29.52 3.66 6.27
N GLY A 185 30.52 4.48 5.97
CA GLY A 185 30.71 5.13 4.67
C GLY A 185 31.93 4.61 3.92
N LEU A 186 32.35 3.37 4.15
CA LEU A 186 33.57 2.80 3.56
C LEU A 186 33.45 2.76 2.04
N THR A 187 34.47 3.27 1.34
CA THR A 187 34.49 3.28 -0.14
C THR A 187 35.34 2.17 -0.75
N SER A 188 36.26 1.64 0.04
CA SER A 188 37.08 0.48 -0.27
C SER A 188 37.45 -0.28 1.00
N LEU A 189 37.62 -1.59 0.90
CA LEU A 189 38.09 -2.43 2.00
C LEU A 189 39.06 -3.48 1.47
N ASP A 190 40.22 -3.58 2.10
CA ASP A 190 41.25 -4.59 1.81
C ASP A 190 41.49 -5.45 3.05
N VAL A 191 41.09 -6.72 2.95
CA VAL A 191 41.27 -7.72 4.01
C VAL A 191 42.26 -8.82 3.61
N SER A 192 43.02 -8.63 2.53
CA SER A 192 43.93 -9.64 1.99
C SER A 192 45.07 -10.05 2.94
N ASN A 193 45.35 -9.25 3.97
CA ASN A 193 46.35 -9.56 5.01
C ASN A 193 45.77 -10.34 6.21
N CYS A 194 44.45 -10.51 6.29
CA CYS A 194 43.75 -11.20 7.37
C CYS A 194 43.58 -12.70 7.00
N ALA A 195 44.69 -13.45 6.92
CA ALA A 195 44.67 -14.83 6.41
C ALA A 195 43.80 -15.81 7.22
N ASP A 196 43.55 -15.51 8.49
CA ASP A 196 42.70 -16.29 9.39
C ASP A 196 41.21 -15.90 9.33
N LEU A 197 40.85 -14.92 8.49
CA LEU A 197 39.48 -14.40 8.40
C LEU A 197 38.51 -15.50 7.93
N ASP A 198 37.48 -15.73 8.74
CA ASP A 198 36.41 -16.69 8.52
C ASP A 198 35.07 -15.99 8.21
N LEU A 199 34.83 -14.86 8.88
CA LEU A 199 33.60 -14.06 8.77
C LEU A 199 33.91 -12.61 8.40
N LEU A 200 33.31 -12.15 7.29
CA LEU A 200 33.32 -10.75 6.88
C LEU A 200 31.90 -10.23 6.68
N ILE A 201 31.52 -9.23 7.48
CA ILE A 201 30.24 -8.50 7.35
C ILE A 201 30.54 -7.01 7.12
N CYS A 202 30.24 -6.51 5.93
CA CYS A 202 30.50 -5.13 5.50
C CYS A 202 29.28 -4.51 4.79
N VAL A 203 28.08 -4.91 5.23
CA VAL A 203 26.79 -4.55 4.65
C VAL A 203 26.49 -3.05 4.87
N TYR A 204 25.77 -2.41 3.95
CA TYR A 204 25.43 -0.98 4.03
C TYR A 204 26.67 -0.09 4.16
N ASN A 205 27.50 -0.13 3.13
CA ASN A 205 28.63 0.77 2.94
C ASN A 205 28.54 1.39 1.52
N GLU A 206 29.61 2.05 1.10
CA GLU A 206 29.73 2.68 -0.22
C GLU A 206 30.82 1.98 -1.04
N LEU A 207 31.06 0.68 -0.80
CA LEU A 207 32.20 -0.05 -1.33
C LEU A 207 32.10 -0.15 -2.85
N THR A 208 33.10 0.41 -3.52
CA THR A 208 33.33 0.21 -4.96
C THR A 208 34.42 -0.84 -5.22
N SER A 209 35.18 -1.19 -4.18
CA SER A 209 36.26 -2.17 -4.23
C SER A 209 36.31 -2.95 -2.91
N LEU A 210 36.23 -4.28 -3.01
CA LEU A 210 36.41 -5.20 -1.89
C LEU A 210 37.47 -6.24 -2.29
N ILE A 211 38.60 -6.26 -1.56
CA ILE A 211 39.73 -7.15 -1.85
C ILE A 211 39.75 -8.30 -0.83
N VAL A 212 39.32 -9.48 -1.28
CA VAL A 212 39.18 -10.70 -0.46
C VAL A 212 40.02 -11.88 -1.00
N SER A 213 40.91 -11.64 -1.95
CA SER A 213 41.69 -12.70 -2.61
C SER A 213 42.64 -13.43 -1.64
N ASN A 214 42.80 -14.75 -1.83
CA ASN A 214 43.68 -15.65 -1.07
C ASN A 214 43.28 -15.87 0.40
N LEU A 215 42.00 -15.73 0.73
CA LEU A 215 41.46 -16.03 2.05
C LEU A 215 40.89 -17.46 2.10
N GLU A 216 41.75 -18.46 2.30
CA GLU A 216 41.38 -19.88 2.24
C GLU A 216 40.39 -20.31 3.34
N ASN A 217 40.37 -19.63 4.48
CA ASN A 217 39.48 -19.92 5.61
C ASN A 217 38.12 -19.22 5.51
N LEU A 218 37.98 -18.22 4.64
CA LEU A 218 36.79 -17.36 4.58
C LEU A 218 35.56 -18.18 4.18
N SER A 219 34.66 -18.39 5.14
CA SER A 219 33.44 -19.18 4.95
C SER A 219 32.21 -18.32 4.72
N MET A 220 32.21 -17.06 5.19
CA MET A 220 31.07 -16.15 5.06
C MET A 220 31.49 -14.74 4.63
N ILE A 221 30.86 -14.25 3.57
CA ILE A 221 30.95 -12.86 3.12
C ILE A 221 29.54 -12.30 2.97
N LEU A 222 29.23 -11.27 3.75
CA LEU A 222 28.02 -10.46 3.59
C LEU A 222 28.44 -9.03 3.21
N CYS A 223 28.21 -8.66 1.96
CA CYS A 223 28.57 -7.35 1.40
C CYS A 223 27.40 -6.68 0.66
N ASP A 224 26.18 -6.97 1.11
CA ASP A 224 24.95 -6.38 0.58
C ASP A 224 24.94 -4.85 0.70
N TYR A 225 24.14 -4.19 -0.14
CA TYR A 225 23.96 -2.73 -0.13
C TYR A 225 25.28 -1.97 -0.21
N ASN A 226 25.99 -2.19 -1.33
CA ASN A 226 27.25 -1.54 -1.67
C ASN A 226 27.20 -1.08 -3.14
N LYS A 227 28.35 -0.76 -3.73
CA LYS A 227 28.48 -0.27 -5.12
C LYS A 227 29.50 -1.10 -5.90
N LEU A 228 29.61 -2.39 -5.58
CA LEU A 228 30.55 -3.29 -6.25
C LEU A 228 30.10 -3.54 -7.68
N GLU A 229 30.97 -3.28 -8.66
CA GLU A 229 30.73 -3.67 -10.06
C GLU A 229 31.30 -5.06 -10.37
N SER A 230 32.23 -5.53 -9.55
CA SER A 230 32.86 -6.85 -9.64
C SER A 230 33.47 -7.25 -8.31
N ILE A 231 33.73 -8.54 -8.15
CA ILE A 231 34.46 -9.09 -6.99
C ILE A 231 35.36 -10.23 -7.46
N ASP A 232 36.59 -10.27 -6.96
CA ASP A 232 37.51 -11.39 -7.18
C ASP A 232 37.55 -12.26 -5.92
N LEU A 233 37.02 -13.47 -6.04
CA LEU A 233 36.97 -14.47 -4.97
C LEU A 233 38.11 -15.51 -5.09
N SER A 234 39.13 -15.23 -5.90
CA SER A 234 40.24 -16.16 -6.11
C SER A 234 40.89 -16.54 -4.79
N GLY A 235 40.94 -17.84 -4.50
CA GLY A 235 41.49 -18.38 -3.25
C GLY A 235 40.50 -18.52 -2.09
N CYS A 236 39.24 -18.08 -2.21
CA CYS A 236 38.21 -18.26 -1.18
C CYS A 236 37.52 -19.64 -1.27
N SER A 237 38.29 -20.74 -1.23
CA SER A 237 37.74 -22.09 -1.52
C SER A 237 36.81 -22.66 -0.43
N SER A 238 36.81 -22.10 0.77
CA SER A 238 35.98 -22.54 1.89
C SER A 238 34.64 -21.80 1.98
N LEU A 239 34.35 -20.89 1.04
CA LEU A 239 33.14 -20.08 1.05
C LEU A 239 31.87 -20.97 1.08
N GLU A 240 31.09 -20.83 2.14
CA GLU A 240 29.81 -21.51 2.34
C GLU A 240 28.64 -20.56 2.13
N ASN A 241 28.75 -19.30 2.61
CA ASN A 241 27.67 -18.33 2.61
C ASN A 241 28.12 -17.03 1.94
N PHE A 242 27.43 -16.63 0.87
CA PHE A 242 27.78 -15.43 0.13
C PHE A 242 26.55 -14.60 -0.22
N ALA A 243 26.49 -13.40 0.36
CA ALA A 243 25.46 -12.42 0.08
C ALA A 243 26.10 -11.12 -0.45
N LEU A 244 25.61 -10.67 -1.60
CA LEU A 244 26.07 -9.46 -2.28
C LEU A 244 24.91 -8.70 -2.93
N ASN A 245 23.74 -8.72 -2.28
CA ASN A 245 22.53 -8.12 -2.79
C ASN A 245 22.66 -6.59 -2.92
N HIS A 246 21.86 -5.97 -3.78
CA HIS A 246 21.91 -4.51 -3.99
C HIS A 246 23.33 -4.01 -4.26
N ASN A 247 23.93 -4.53 -5.32
CA ASN A 247 25.21 -4.08 -5.86
C ASN A 247 25.05 -3.84 -7.38
N LEU A 248 26.14 -3.62 -8.10
CA LEU A 248 26.15 -3.27 -9.52
C LEU A 248 26.86 -4.33 -10.38
N LEU A 249 26.89 -5.60 -9.92
CA LEU A 249 27.60 -6.64 -10.67
C LEU A 249 26.86 -6.97 -11.96
N THR A 250 27.61 -7.03 -13.08
CA THR A 250 27.06 -7.46 -14.38
C THR A 250 27.25 -8.95 -14.66
N SER A 251 28.14 -9.61 -13.92
CA SER A 251 28.41 -11.05 -14.04
C SER A 251 29.00 -11.63 -12.77
N LEU A 252 28.68 -12.89 -12.47
CA LEU A 252 29.24 -13.63 -11.34
C LEU A 252 29.56 -15.08 -11.75
N ASP A 253 30.81 -15.50 -11.53
CA ASP A 253 31.28 -16.86 -11.83
C ASP A 253 31.75 -17.56 -10.55
N LEU A 254 30.92 -18.45 -10.03
CA LEU A 254 31.20 -19.28 -8.85
C LEU A 254 31.44 -20.73 -9.26
N SER A 255 31.91 -20.97 -10.48
CA SER A 255 32.17 -22.33 -10.94
C SER A 255 33.23 -23.02 -10.06
N GLY A 256 32.87 -24.16 -9.48
CA GLY A 256 33.77 -24.96 -8.65
C GLY A 256 33.79 -24.63 -7.15
N TYR A 257 32.98 -23.68 -6.67
CA TYR A 257 32.82 -23.41 -5.23
C TYR A 257 31.95 -24.50 -4.57
N ALA A 258 32.53 -25.68 -4.42
CA ALA A 258 31.80 -26.88 -3.99
C ALA A 258 31.25 -26.83 -2.56
N ASN A 259 31.77 -25.94 -1.71
CA ASN A 259 31.31 -25.75 -0.33
C ASN A 259 30.16 -24.75 -0.20
N LEU A 260 29.86 -23.98 -1.25
CA LEU A 260 28.82 -22.97 -1.24
C LEU A 260 27.45 -23.62 -0.96
N ARG A 261 26.74 -23.11 0.04
CA ARG A 261 25.41 -23.55 0.50
C ARG A 261 24.36 -22.48 0.26
N ASP A 262 24.68 -21.24 0.61
CA ASP A 262 23.75 -20.12 0.48
C ASP A 262 24.36 -19.03 -0.42
N LEU A 263 23.68 -18.75 -1.53
CA LEU A 263 24.02 -17.66 -2.44
C LEU A 263 22.84 -16.71 -2.58
N SER A 264 23.05 -15.44 -2.24
CA SER A 264 22.09 -14.36 -2.46
C SER A 264 22.76 -13.23 -3.23
N CYS A 265 22.31 -13.01 -4.46
CA CYS A 265 22.83 -11.98 -5.38
C CYS A 265 21.68 -11.20 -6.05
N PHE A 266 20.56 -11.07 -5.34
CA PHE A 266 19.38 -10.35 -5.82
C PHE A 266 19.65 -8.85 -5.94
N GLU A 267 18.89 -8.17 -6.80
CA GLU A 267 19.06 -6.74 -7.08
C GLU A 267 20.51 -6.38 -7.45
N ASN A 268 20.99 -7.01 -8.53
CA ASN A 268 22.22 -6.64 -9.22
C ASN A 268 21.90 -6.38 -10.71
N GLU A 269 22.94 -6.21 -11.53
CA GLU A 269 22.78 -6.05 -12.98
C GLU A 269 23.21 -7.33 -13.74
N LEU A 270 23.11 -8.50 -13.11
CA LEU A 270 23.71 -9.74 -13.63
C LEU A 270 23.07 -10.14 -14.96
N THR A 271 23.89 -10.24 -15.99
CA THR A 271 23.52 -10.85 -17.29
C THR A 271 23.98 -12.30 -17.40
N SER A 272 24.89 -12.71 -16.51
CA SER A 272 25.44 -14.07 -16.44
C SER A 272 25.73 -14.46 -14.99
N LEU A 273 25.12 -15.56 -14.56
CA LEU A 273 25.43 -16.24 -13.31
C LEU A 273 25.85 -17.68 -13.60
N LYS A 274 27.01 -18.10 -13.09
CA LYS A 274 27.48 -19.48 -13.21
C LYS A 274 27.69 -20.09 -11.82
N VAL A 275 26.94 -21.15 -11.55
CA VAL A 275 27.01 -21.95 -10.32
C VAL A 275 27.38 -23.41 -10.60
N THR A 276 28.05 -23.67 -11.72
CA THR A 276 28.41 -25.04 -12.11
C THR A 276 29.43 -25.62 -11.13
N GLY A 277 29.11 -26.75 -10.50
CA GLY A 277 29.97 -27.39 -9.51
C GLY A 277 29.72 -26.95 -8.06
N CYS A 278 28.74 -26.08 -7.81
CA CYS A 278 28.25 -25.76 -6.46
C CYS A 278 27.34 -26.90 -5.94
N GLY A 279 27.92 -28.08 -5.74
CA GLY A 279 27.16 -29.31 -5.41
C GLY A 279 26.47 -29.29 -4.05
N ASN A 280 26.92 -28.45 -3.12
CA ASN A 280 26.31 -28.26 -1.80
C ASN A 280 25.33 -27.08 -1.74
N LEU A 281 25.06 -26.39 -2.86
CA LEU A 281 24.17 -25.23 -2.87
C LEU A 281 22.75 -25.68 -2.49
N GLU A 282 22.21 -25.08 -1.43
CA GLU A 282 20.92 -25.34 -0.80
C GLU A 282 19.94 -24.20 -1.07
N TYR A 283 20.42 -22.95 -1.03
CA TYR A 283 19.65 -21.74 -1.33
C TYR A 283 20.31 -20.92 -2.45
N LEU A 284 19.52 -20.56 -3.46
CA LEU A 284 19.94 -19.64 -4.52
C LEU A 284 18.88 -18.55 -4.71
N ASN A 285 19.23 -17.31 -4.39
CA ASN A 285 18.48 -16.13 -4.78
C ASN A 285 19.26 -15.28 -5.77
N CYS A 286 18.70 -15.13 -6.96
CA CYS A 286 19.21 -14.28 -8.04
C CYS A 286 18.11 -13.42 -8.65
N ASP A 287 17.07 -13.11 -7.87
CA ASP A 287 15.95 -12.27 -8.29
C ASP A 287 16.39 -10.87 -8.70
N HIS A 288 15.56 -10.16 -9.46
CA HIS A 288 15.79 -8.76 -9.82
C HIS A 288 17.18 -8.54 -10.46
N ASN A 289 17.41 -9.26 -11.55
CA ASN A 289 18.64 -9.19 -12.35
C ASN A 289 18.28 -9.15 -13.84
N ASN A 290 19.30 -9.22 -14.71
CA ASN A 290 19.13 -9.19 -16.16
C ASN A 290 19.46 -10.54 -16.81
N LEU A 291 19.29 -11.66 -16.10
CA LEU A 291 19.68 -12.98 -16.59
C LEU A 291 18.79 -13.40 -17.75
N THR A 292 19.40 -13.80 -18.87
CA THR A 292 18.68 -14.40 -20.01
C THR A 292 18.71 -15.93 -20.00
N SER A 293 19.57 -16.51 -19.17
CA SER A 293 19.67 -17.95 -18.96
C SER A 293 20.23 -18.24 -17.57
N LEU A 294 19.68 -19.27 -16.94
CA LEU A 294 20.17 -19.78 -15.67
C LEU A 294 20.40 -21.29 -15.78
N LYS A 295 21.58 -21.76 -15.35
CA LYS A 295 21.93 -23.18 -15.33
C LYS A 295 22.31 -23.60 -13.91
N VAL A 296 21.41 -24.35 -13.29
CA VAL A 296 21.59 -24.93 -11.95
C VAL A 296 21.90 -26.44 -11.99
N THR A 297 22.18 -26.98 -13.18
CA THR A 297 22.57 -28.39 -13.33
C THR A 297 23.85 -28.67 -12.53
N GLY A 298 23.78 -29.60 -11.58
CA GLY A 298 24.89 -29.94 -10.69
C GLY A 298 24.77 -29.36 -9.28
N CYS A 299 23.80 -28.49 -9.00
CA CYS A 299 23.45 -28.03 -7.66
C CYS A 299 22.60 -29.11 -6.94
N GLY A 300 23.23 -30.23 -6.58
CA GLY A 300 22.53 -31.45 -6.16
C GLY A 300 21.73 -31.36 -4.86
N LYS A 301 21.94 -30.32 -4.06
CA LYS A 301 21.22 -30.06 -2.80
C LYS A 301 20.25 -28.88 -2.87
N LEU A 302 20.06 -28.28 -4.05
CA LEU A 302 19.29 -27.05 -4.18
C LEU A 302 17.85 -27.30 -3.72
N GLY A 303 17.46 -26.64 -2.63
CA GLY A 303 16.16 -26.75 -1.99
C GLY A 303 15.23 -25.60 -2.33
N ASN A 304 15.78 -24.39 -2.39
CA ASN A 304 15.04 -23.19 -2.73
C ASN A 304 15.76 -22.44 -3.85
N LEU A 305 15.02 -22.13 -4.91
CA LEU A 305 15.47 -21.33 -6.04
C LEU A 305 14.56 -20.13 -6.23
N SER A 306 15.11 -18.93 -6.06
CA SER A 306 14.51 -17.66 -6.49
C SER A 306 15.30 -17.11 -7.68
N CYS A 307 14.62 -17.00 -8.82
CA CYS A 307 15.11 -16.38 -10.04
C CYS A 307 14.03 -15.51 -10.74
N GLY A 308 13.09 -14.99 -9.97
CA GLY A 308 12.05 -14.06 -10.44
C GLY A 308 12.63 -12.72 -10.91
N HIS A 309 11.83 -11.90 -11.58
CA HIS A 309 12.24 -10.57 -12.07
C HIS A 309 13.57 -10.60 -12.86
N ASN A 310 13.63 -11.47 -13.87
CA ASN A 310 14.76 -11.62 -14.79
C ASN A 310 14.24 -11.64 -16.23
N ASN A 311 15.11 -11.93 -17.21
CA ASN A 311 14.76 -12.01 -18.63
C ASN A 311 14.88 -13.45 -19.15
N LEU A 312 14.59 -14.46 -18.31
CA LEU A 312 14.73 -15.87 -18.66
C LEU A 312 13.66 -16.28 -19.67
N THR A 313 14.05 -16.89 -20.79
CA THR A 313 13.10 -17.40 -21.80
C THR A 313 12.73 -18.88 -21.60
N SER A 314 13.56 -19.59 -20.84
CA SER A 314 13.38 -21.01 -20.52
C SER A 314 14.11 -21.35 -19.22
N LEU A 315 13.52 -22.24 -18.41
CA LEU A 315 14.14 -22.74 -17.20
C LEU A 315 14.03 -24.27 -17.15
N ASP A 316 15.17 -24.95 -17.09
CA ASP A 316 15.24 -26.42 -17.05
C ASP A 316 15.78 -26.90 -15.70
N LEU A 317 14.89 -27.46 -14.89
CA LEU A 317 15.15 -28.00 -13.56
C LEU A 317 14.99 -29.53 -13.52
N SER A 318 14.87 -30.17 -14.69
CA SER A 318 14.68 -31.63 -14.78
C SER A 318 15.85 -32.43 -14.19
N GLY A 319 17.04 -31.82 -14.10
CA GLY A 319 18.25 -32.39 -13.50
C GLY A 319 18.43 -32.14 -12.00
N CYS A 320 17.51 -31.41 -11.36
CA CYS A 320 17.55 -31.15 -9.92
C CYS A 320 17.05 -32.38 -9.11
N THR A 321 17.45 -32.48 -7.84
CA THR A 321 17.15 -33.64 -6.98
C THR A 321 15.82 -33.50 -6.25
N ALA A 322 15.49 -34.45 -5.38
CA ALA A 322 14.34 -34.36 -4.47
C ALA A 322 14.50 -33.31 -3.35
N ALA A 323 15.64 -32.61 -3.29
CA ALA A 323 15.83 -31.52 -2.34
C ALA A 323 14.98 -30.29 -2.69
N LEU A 324 14.72 -30.04 -3.99
CA LEU A 324 14.05 -28.83 -4.47
C LEU A 324 12.57 -28.85 -4.07
N TYR A 325 12.21 -27.98 -3.13
CA TYR A 325 10.86 -27.86 -2.57
C TYR A 325 10.19 -26.53 -2.94
N ALA A 326 10.95 -25.45 -3.19
CA ALA A 326 10.40 -24.15 -3.56
C ALA A 326 11.07 -23.57 -4.81
N ILE A 327 10.25 -23.09 -5.75
CA ILE A 327 10.68 -22.40 -6.96
C ILE A 327 9.90 -21.09 -7.12
N THR A 328 10.63 -19.98 -7.18
CA THR A 328 10.14 -18.65 -7.52
C THR A 328 10.80 -18.21 -8.83
N CYS A 329 10.01 -18.09 -9.88
CA CYS A 329 10.45 -17.73 -11.24
C CYS A 329 9.44 -16.82 -11.94
N ASP A 330 8.66 -16.08 -11.17
CA ASP A 330 7.72 -15.08 -11.65
C ASP A 330 8.42 -13.93 -12.38
N ASN A 331 7.65 -13.12 -13.12
CA ASN A 331 8.15 -11.91 -13.78
C ASN A 331 9.39 -12.18 -14.65
N ASN A 332 9.25 -13.14 -15.57
CA ASN A 332 10.25 -13.50 -16.57
C ASN A 332 9.59 -13.59 -17.96
N ASP A 333 10.35 -14.01 -18.97
CA ASP A 333 9.88 -14.24 -20.34
C ASP A 333 9.72 -15.76 -20.64
N LEU A 334 9.41 -16.58 -19.63
CA LEU A 334 9.45 -18.04 -19.77
C LEU A 334 8.40 -18.52 -20.76
N THR A 335 8.86 -19.19 -21.82
CA THR A 335 8.00 -19.92 -22.76
C THR A 335 7.97 -21.42 -22.48
N SER A 336 8.93 -21.90 -21.68
CA SER A 336 9.02 -23.30 -21.25
C SER A 336 9.63 -23.40 -19.85
N LEU A 337 8.99 -24.18 -18.99
CA LEU A 337 9.44 -24.51 -17.65
C LEU A 337 9.46 -26.04 -17.49
N PHE A 338 10.62 -26.61 -17.22
CA PHE A 338 10.76 -28.05 -16.97
C PHE A 338 11.01 -28.29 -15.49
N LEU A 339 10.01 -28.84 -14.81
CA LEU A 339 10.04 -29.12 -13.37
C LEU A 339 10.89 -30.36 -13.04
N PRO A 340 11.39 -30.48 -11.80
CA PRO A 340 12.11 -31.67 -11.35
C PRO A 340 11.21 -32.91 -11.34
N SER A 341 11.70 -34.06 -11.81
CA SER A 341 10.92 -35.31 -11.81
C SER A 341 10.83 -36.00 -10.44
N SER A 342 11.40 -35.39 -9.40
CA SER A 342 11.52 -35.96 -8.06
C SER A 342 10.23 -35.89 -7.25
N GLY A 343 9.30 -35.00 -7.61
CA GLY A 343 7.97 -34.89 -7.00
C GLY A 343 7.95 -34.26 -5.61
N GLY A 344 9.05 -33.63 -5.17
CA GLY A 344 9.20 -33.03 -3.84
C GLY A 344 8.81 -31.54 -3.76
N LEU A 345 8.31 -30.95 -4.84
CA LEU A 345 7.98 -29.53 -4.90
C LEU A 345 6.73 -29.24 -4.06
N THR A 346 6.83 -28.28 -3.13
CA THR A 346 5.73 -27.76 -2.31
C THR A 346 5.22 -26.43 -2.84
N ASP A 347 6.10 -25.57 -3.37
CA ASP A 347 5.78 -24.21 -3.77
C ASP A 347 6.28 -23.92 -5.18
N LEU A 348 5.35 -23.51 -6.06
CA LEU A 348 5.66 -23.09 -7.42
C LEU A 348 5.03 -21.73 -7.74
N LEU A 349 5.87 -20.70 -7.79
CA LEU A 349 5.51 -19.35 -8.18
C LEU A 349 6.12 -19.07 -9.56
N CYS A 350 5.28 -19.03 -10.59
CA CYS A 350 5.67 -18.84 -11.99
C CYS A 350 4.78 -17.83 -12.74
N SER A 351 4.13 -16.94 -11.98
CA SER A 351 3.24 -15.90 -12.50
C SER A 351 3.96 -14.90 -13.42
N HIS A 352 3.21 -14.15 -14.23
CA HIS A 352 3.77 -13.12 -15.11
C HIS A 352 4.87 -13.66 -16.03
N ASN A 353 4.52 -14.65 -16.85
CA ASN A 353 5.40 -15.29 -17.83
C ASN A 353 4.67 -15.47 -19.17
N GLN A 354 5.23 -16.27 -20.08
CA GLN A 354 4.68 -16.54 -21.42
C GLN A 354 4.41 -18.04 -21.64
N LEU A 355 4.12 -18.78 -20.58
CA LEU A 355 3.91 -20.23 -20.65
C LEU A 355 2.60 -20.55 -21.36
N THR A 356 2.63 -21.47 -22.33
CA THR A 356 1.42 -21.95 -23.04
C THR A 356 0.85 -23.25 -22.47
N SER A 357 1.67 -23.97 -21.69
CA SER A 357 1.32 -25.22 -21.04
C SER A 357 2.14 -25.38 -19.78
N LEU A 358 1.54 -25.95 -18.73
CA LEU A 358 2.21 -26.28 -17.49
C LEU A 358 1.68 -27.64 -17.00
N ASP A 359 2.58 -28.59 -16.78
CA ASP A 359 2.25 -29.91 -16.25
C ASP A 359 2.88 -30.09 -14.87
N VAL A 360 2.04 -30.05 -13.83
CA VAL A 360 2.43 -30.24 -12.43
C VAL A 360 2.03 -31.62 -11.90
N SER A 361 1.46 -32.49 -12.74
CA SER A 361 0.92 -33.80 -12.32
C SER A 361 1.94 -34.76 -11.70
N SER A 362 3.23 -34.45 -11.84
CA SER A 362 4.34 -35.18 -11.23
C SER A 362 4.73 -34.68 -9.83
N GLN A 363 4.03 -33.67 -9.28
CA GLN A 363 4.32 -33.02 -8.00
C GLN A 363 3.23 -33.30 -6.95
N PRO A 364 3.17 -34.51 -6.36
CA PRO A 364 2.12 -34.88 -5.40
C PRO A 364 2.18 -34.09 -4.09
N GLU A 365 3.33 -33.51 -3.78
CA GLU A 365 3.55 -32.70 -2.57
C GLU A 365 3.23 -31.21 -2.75
N LEU A 366 2.80 -30.80 -3.96
CA LEU A 366 2.56 -29.40 -4.28
C LEU A 366 1.40 -28.85 -3.44
N MET A 367 1.68 -27.76 -2.74
CA MET A 367 0.77 -27.05 -1.84
C MET A 367 0.32 -25.74 -2.49
N GLU A 368 1.26 -24.97 -3.00
CA GLU A 368 1.00 -23.65 -3.60
C GLU A 368 1.39 -23.64 -5.07
N LEU A 369 0.43 -23.24 -5.92
CA LEU A 369 0.68 -23.02 -7.33
C LEU A 369 0.16 -21.64 -7.74
N TYR A 370 1.08 -20.75 -8.06
CA TYR A 370 0.81 -19.46 -8.70
C TYR A 370 1.33 -19.51 -10.14
N CYS A 371 0.42 -19.54 -11.09
CA CYS A 371 0.69 -19.59 -12.52
C CYS A 371 -0.15 -18.57 -13.30
N ASP A 372 -0.63 -17.55 -12.62
CA ASP A 372 -1.41 -16.46 -13.20
C ASP A 372 -0.60 -15.59 -14.17
N HIS A 373 -1.29 -14.79 -14.97
CA HIS A 373 -0.67 -13.91 -15.97
C HIS A 373 0.30 -14.67 -16.91
N ASN A 374 -0.20 -15.77 -17.48
CA ASN A 374 0.49 -16.58 -18.47
C ASN A 374 -0.37 -16.71 -19.74
N GLN A 375 -0.04 -17.66 -20.61
CA GLN A 375 -0.79 -17.95 -21.85
C GLN A 375 -1.30 -19.40 -21.86
N LEU A 376 -1.55 -19.98 -20.68
CA LEU A 376 -1.90 -21.39 -20.53
C LEU A 376 -3.25 -21.66 -21.20
N THR A 377 -3.26 -22.60 -22.15
CA THR A 377 -4.53 -23.09 -22.75
C THR A 377 -5.07 -24.33 -22.05
N GLU A 378 -4.19 -25.02 -21.34
CA GLU A 378 -4.47 -26.18 -20.50
C GLU A 378 -3.57 -26.14 -19.26
N LEU A 379 -4.10 -26.65 -18.15
CA LEU A 379 -3.38 -26.81 -16.90
C LEU A 379 -3.77 -28.17 -16.32
N ASN A 380 -2.77 -29.03 -16.06
CA ASN A 380 -3.00 -30.34 -15.49
C ASN A 380 -2.54 -30.39 -14.04
N VAL A 381 -3.49 -30.28 -13.11
CA VAL A 381 -3.27 -30.40 -11.65
C VAL A 381 -3.61 -31.79 -11.10
N ASN A 382 -3.96 -32.75 -11.97
CA ASN A 382 -4.29 -34.10 -11.54
C ASN A 382 -3.11 -34.75 -10.78
N GLY A 383 -3.37 -35.18 -9.55
CA GLY A 383 -2.35 -35.77 -8.68
C GLY A 383 -1.74 -34.80 -7.67
N CYS A 384 -2.06 -33.51 -7.72
CA CYS A 384 -1.69 -32.51 -6.72
C CYS A 384 -2.71 -32.49 -5.57
N ALA A 385 -2.82 -33.60 -4.82
CA ALA A 385 -3.85 -33.76 -3.80
C ALA A 385 -3.67 -32.84 -2.58
N ARG A 386 -2.44 -32.39 -2.33
CA ARG A 386 -2.08 -31.50 -1.21
C ARG A 386 -2.21 -30.01 -1.54
N LEU A 387 -2.70 -29.67 -2.73
CA LEU A 387 -2.80 -28.30 -3.20
C LEU A 387 -3.86 -27.57 -2.38
N TRP A 388 -3.43 -26.58 -1.59
CA TRP A 388 -4.32 -25.76 -0.77
C TRP A 388 -4.57 -24.39 -1.39
N THR A 389 -3.66 -23.92 -2.25
CA THR A 389 -3.82 -22.68 -3.04
C THR A 389 -3.50 -22.92 -4.51
N LEU A 390 -4.45 -22.56 -5.38
CA LEU A 390 -4.28 -22.53 -6.83
C LEU A 390 -4.67 -21.16 -7.36
N ASN A 391 -3.68 -20.40 -7.83
CA ASN A 391 -3.90 -19.24 -8.67
C ASN A 391 -3.50 -19.53 -10.12
N CYS A 392 -4.50 -19.57 -10.99
CA CYS A 392 -4.37 -19.73 -12.43
C CYS A 392 -5.15 -18.63 -13.19
N SER A 393 -5.36 -17.47 -12.56
CA SER A 393 -6.05 -16.34 -13.17
C SER A 393 -5.31 -15.81 -14.41
N ASP A 394 -5.97 -14.99 -15.21
CA ASP A 394 -5.31 -14.25 -16.31
C ASP A 394 -4.56 -15.19 -17.28
N ASN A 395 -5.27 -16.21 -17.75
CA ASN A 395 -4.79 -17.23 -18.68
C ASN A 395 -5.80 -17.46 -19.81
N LEU A 396 -5.61 -18.51 -20.61
CA LEU A 396 -6.47 -18.86 -21.74
C LEU A 396 -7.15 -20.23 -21.55
N LEU A 397 -7.37 -20.65 -20.30
CA LEU A 397 -7.92 -21.96 -19.97
C LEU A 397 -9.36 -22.07 -20.47
N THR A 398 -9.67 -23.15 -21.18
CA THR A 398 -11.04 -23.44 -21.66
C THR A 398 -11.77 -24.47 -20.81
N SER A 399 -11.01 -25.22 -20.00
CA SER A 399 -11.48 -26.17 -19.01
C SER A 399 -10.45 -26.24 -17.89
N LEU A 400 -10.92 -26.51 -16.67
CA LEU A 400 -10.08 -26.73 -15.50
C LEU A 400 -10.70 -27.89 -14.72
N ASP A 401 -9.90 -28.93 -14.47
CA ASP A 401 -10.30 -30.08 -13.65
C ASP A 401 -9.53 -30.04 -12.33
N VAL A 402 -10.26 -29.75 -11.25
CA VAL A 402 -9.75 -29.66 -9.88
C VAL A 402 -10.27 -30.80 -9.00
N SER A 403 -10.93 -31.80 -9.59
CA SER A 403 -11.62 -32.86 -8.82
C SER A 403 -10.70 -33.70 -7.94
N SER A 404 -9.39 -33.72 -8.20
CA SER A 404 -8.40 -34.42 -7.38
C SER A 404 -7.73 -33.57 -6.30
N CYS A 405 -8.05 -32.27 -6.20
CA CYS A 405 -7.41 -31.32 -5.29
C CYS A 405 -8.26 -31.15 -4.01
N GLU A 406 -8.49 -32.25 -3.28
CA GLU A 406 -9.42 -32.30 -2.14
C GLU A 406 -9.06 -31.34 -0.98
N ASP A 407 -7.78 -30.97 -0.85
CA ASP A 407 -7.28 -30.04 0.18
C ASP A 407 -7.33 -28.55 -0.25
N LEU A 408 -7.97 -28.21 -1.38
CA LEU A 408 -7.98 -26.84 -1.89
C LEU A 408 -8.84 -25.90 -1.04
N TRP A 409 -8.23 -24.80 -0.56
CA TRP A 409 -8.88 -23.76 0.24
C TRP A 409 -9.12 -22.49 -0.58
N TYR A 410 -8.18 -22.19 -1.48
CA TYR A 410 -8.19 -20.99 -2.31
C TYR A 410 -8.07 -21.35 -3.78
N LEU A 411 -9.08 -21.00 -4.57
CA LEU A 411 -9.09 -21.19 -6.02
C LEU A 411 -9.33 -19.86 -6.72
N PHE A 412 -8.30 -19.35 -7.39
CA PHE A 412 -8.38 -18.19 -8.27
C PHE A 412 -8.20 -18.66 -9.72
N CYS A 413 -9.28 -18.58 -10.49
CA CYS A 413 -9.34 -18.97 -11.90
C CYS A 413 -10.06 -17.91 -12.76
N ASN A 414 -10.14 -16.68 -12.25
CA ASN A 414 -10.75 -15.55 -12.93
C ASN A 414 -9.99 -15.16 -14.21
N ASN A 415 -10.64 -14.39 -15.08
CA ASN A 415 -10.10 -13.93 -16.36
C ASN A 415 -9.52 -15.08 -17.22
N ASN A 416 -10.39 -16.04 -17.53
CA ASN A 416 -10.11 -17.20 -18.36
C ASN A 416 -11.25 -17.41 -19.39
N LEU A 417 -11.29 -18.58 -20.04
CA LEU A 417 -12.31 -18.94 -21.04
C LEU A 417 -13.14 -20.17 -20.62
N LEU A 418 -13.26 -20.42 -19.31
CA LEU A 418 -13.96 -21.58 -18.77
C LEU A 418 -15.46 -21.51 -19.08
N LYS A 419 -16.03 -22.60 -19.58
CA LYS A 419 -17.48 -22.71 -19.86
C LYS A 419 -18.27 -23.41 -18.75
N SER A 420 -17.57 -24.20 -17.97
CA SER A 420 -18.07 -24.93 -16.82
C SER A 420 -16.93 -25.07 -15.82
N LEU A 421 -17.28 -25.07 -14.55
CA LEU A 421 -16.38 -25.34 -13.46
C LEU A 421 -17.15 -26.17 -12.42
N ASP A 422 -16.59 -27.33 -12.08
CA ASP A 422 -17.14 -28.22 -11.07
C ASP A 422 -16.22 -28.15 -9.85
N VAL A 423 -16.73 -27.59 -8.75
CA VAL A 423 -16.03 -27.52 -7.46
C VAL A 423 -16.70 -28.39 -6.39
N SER A 424 -17.61 -29.29 -6.79
CA SER A 424 -18.39 -30.10 -5.84
C SER A 424 -17.55 -31.08 -5.01
N ALA A 425 -16.36 -31.46 -5.50
CA ALA A 425 -15.42 -32.31 -4.78
C ALA A 425 -14.55 -31.55 -3.76
N LEU A 426 -14.59 -30.21 -3.76
CA LEU A 426 -13.70 -29.36 -2.96
C LEU A 426 -14.36 -29.00 -1.62
N GLU A 427 -14.44 -29.96 -0.70
CA GLU A 427 -15.16 -29.81 0.58
C GLU A 427 -14.54 -28.73 1.50
N ASN A 428 -13.25 -28.41 1.32
CA ASN A 428 -12.53 -27.41 2.13
C ASN A 428 -12.43 -26.02 1.48
N LEU A 429 -13.07 -25.79 0.33
CA LEU A 429 -12.91 -24.55 -0.42
C LEU A 429 -13.55 -23.38 0.32
N ILE A 430 -12.73 -22.40 0.71
CA ILE A 430 -13.15 -21.20 1.46
C ILE A 430 -13.36 -20.02 0.51
N GLU A 431 -12.48 -19.84 -0.47
CA GLU A 431 -12.52 -18.73 -1.40
C GLU A 431 -12.41 -19.23 -2.85
N LEU A 432 -13.41 -18.84 -3.63
CA LEU A 432 -13.47 -19.09 -5.06
C LEU A 432 -13.59 -17.76 -5.81
N ASP A 433 -12.61 -17.46 -6.67
CA ASP A 433 -12.76 -16.47 -7.72
C ASP A 433 -12.75 -17.16 -9.09
N CYS A 434 -13.91 -17.11 -9.76
CA CYS A 434 -14.14 -17.61 -11.10
C CYS A 434 -14.70 -16.52 -12.02
N SER A 435 -14.50 -15.25 -11.65
CA SER A 435 -15.01 -14.09 -12.39
C SER A 435 -14.41 -13.99 -13.80
N ASP A 436 -14.99 -13.18 -14.68
CA ASP A 436 -14.47 -12.93 -16.03
C ASP A 436 -14.22 -14.23 -16.85
N ASN A 437 -15.18 -15.14 -16.80
CA ASN A 437 -15.14 -16.41 -17.54
C ASN A 437 -16.30 -16.49 -18.54
N LYS A 438 -16.69 -17.70 -18.95
CA LYS A 438 -17.82 -17.98 -19.85
C LYS A 438 -18.75 -19.03 -19.23
N LEU A 439 -18.81 -19.10 -17.90
CA LEU A 439 -19.57 -20.10 -17.15
C LEU A 439 -21.06 -19.91 -17.39
N THR A 440 -21.78 -20.98 -17.76
CA THR A 440 -23.25 -20.97 -17.87
C THR A 440 -23.94 -21.52 -16.64
N SER A 441 -23.20 -22.30 -15.85
CA SER A 441 -23.57 -22.84 -14.55
C SER A 441 -22.33 -22.94 -13.68
N LEU A 442 -22.53 -22.93 -12.37
CA LEU A 442 -21.49 -23.16 -11.37
C LEU A 442 -22.04 -24.22 -10.40
N ASP A 443 -21.38 -25.38 -10.35
CA ASP A 443 -21.75 -26.47 -9.44
C ASP A 443 -20.89 -26.34 -8.18
N GLY A 444 -21.53 -26.13 -7.02
CA GLY A 444 -20.88 -25.55 -5.82
C GLY A 444 -20.35 -26.53 -4.77
N SER A 445 -19.53 -25.98 -3.87
CA SER A 445 -19.05 -26.57 -2.60
C SER A 445 -19.98 -26.18 -1.43
N THR A 446 -19.78 -26.70 -0.21
CA THR A 446 -20.64 -26.43 0.96
C THR A 446 -20.01 -25.56 2.05
N GLU A 447 -18.83 -24.99 1.86
CA GLU A 447 -18.10 -24.25 2.93
C GLU A 447 -17.55 -22.87 2.49
N LEU A 448 -17.96 -22.36 1.32
CA LEU A 448 -17.45 -21.09 0.80
C LEU A 448 -17.77 -19.92 1.75
N TYR A 449 -16.75 -19.16 2.11
CA TYR A 449 -16.86 -17.86 2.79
C TYR A 449 -16.89 -16.70 1.78
N LYS A 450 -16.14 -16.81 0.67
CA LYS A 450 -16.12 -15.82 -0.40
C LYS A 450 -16.35 -16.48 -1.77
N LEU A 451 -17.30 -15.91 -2.52
CA LEU A 451 -17.56 -16.30 -3.90
C LEU A 451 -17.55 -15.07 -4.81
N ARG A 452 -16.60 -15.06 -5.74
CA ARG A 452 -16.55 -14.12 -6.87
C ARG A 452 -16.83 -14.90 -8.16
N CYS A 453 -17.95 -14.60 -8.80
CA CYS A 453 -18.39 -15.21 -10.05
C CYS A 453 -18.98 -14.19 -11.03
N SER A 454 -18.57 -12.92 -10.90
CA SER A 454 -18.98 -11.82 -11.76
C SER A 454 -18.52 -12.02 -13.20
N ASP A 455 -19.10 -11.28 -14.14
CA ASP A 455 -18.68 -11.27 -15.55
C ASP A 455 -18.68 -12.67 -16.22
N ASN A 456 -19.75 -13.43 -15.95
CA ASN A 456 -19.98 -14.75 -16.51
C ASN A 456 -21.29 -14.81 -17.34
N GLN A 457 -21.75 -16.02 -17.66
CA GLN A 457 -22.99 -16.26 -18.42
C GLN A 457 -24.00 -17.08 -17.61
N LEU A 458 -23.94 -17.00 -16.28
CA LEU A 458 -24.77 -17.79 -15.38
C LEU A 458 -26.24 -17.39 -15.55
N THR A 459 -27.10 -18.36 -15.81
CA THR A 459 -28.56 -18.14 -15.85
C THR A 459 -29.24 -18.48 -14.53
N ASN A 460 -28.55 -19.26 -13.69
CA ASN A 460 -28.96 -19.62 -12.34
C ASN A 460 -27.70 -19.74 -11.47
N LEU A 461 -27.83 -19.43 -10.18
CA LEU A 461 -26.79 -19.62 -9.18
C LEU A 461 -27.47 -20.12 -7.91
N ASP A 462 -27.14 -21.35 -7.52
CA ASP A 462 -27.65 -21.96 -6.29
C ASP A 462 -26.64 -21.74 -5.16
N VAL A 463 -27.01 -20.92 -4.19
CA VAL A 463 -26.23 -20.66 -2.97
C VAL A 463 -26.93 -21.21 -1.72
N SER A 464 -27.98 -22.01 -1.88
CA SER A 464 -28.80 -22.50 -0.75
C SER A 464 -28.02 -23.43 0.19
N GLY A 465 -26.92 -24.02 -0.29
CA GLY A 465 -25.99 -24.84 0.50
C GLY A 465 -24.84 -24.07 1.16
N LEU A 466 -24.76 -22.74 0.99
CA LEU A 466 -23.62 -21.92 1.42
C LEU A 466 -23.95 -21.09 2.67
N ALA A 467 -24.18 -21.74 3.81
CA ALA A 467 -24.58 -21.07 5.05
C ALA A 467 -23.54 -20.07 5.57
N ASN A 468 -22.25 -20.38 5.36
CA ASN A 468 -21.11 -19.59 5.82
C ASN A 468 -20.69 -18.48 4.84
N LEU A 469 -21.42 -18.27 3.74
CA LEU A 469 -21.04 -17.30 2.71
C LEU A 469 -21.14 -15.87 3.25
N GLY A 470 -20.00 -15.23 3.48
CA GLY A 470 -19.91 -13.85 3.97
C GLY A 470 -19.93 -12.81 2.84
N LEU A 471 -19.37 -13.16 1.69
CA LEU A 471 -19.19 -12.23 0.57
C LEU A 471 -19.49 -12.92 -0.76
N LEU A 472 -20.35 -12.27 -1.56
CA LEU A 472 -20.80 -12.73 -2.86
C LEU A 472 -20.74 -11.61 -3.90
N PHE A 473 -19.92 -11.78 -4.93
CA PHE A 473 -19.95 -10.95 -6.15
C PHE A 473 -20.40 -11.81 -7.32
N CYS A 474 -21.57 -11.51 -7.88
CA CYS A 474 -22.19 -12.24 -8.99
C CYS A 474 -22.82 -11.32 -10.05
N ASP A 475 -22.39 -10.06 -10.09
CA ASP A 475 -22.81 -9.08 -11.08
C ASP A 475 -22.38 -9.45 -12.51
N HIS A 476 -22.94 -8.75 -13.50
CA HIS A 476 -22.69 -9.02 -14.92
C HIS A 476 -22.88 -10.48 -15.37
N ASN A 477 -23.95 -11.12 -14.86
CA ASN A 477 -24.45 -12.43 -15.27
C ASN A 477 -25.86 -12.34 -15.91
N TYR A 478 -26.46 -13.48 -16.29
CA TYR A 478 -27.83 -13.58 -16.83
C TYR A 478 -28.83 -14.15 -15.82
N LEU A 479 -28.61 -13.92 -14.52
CA LEU A 479 -29.47 -14.40 -13.44
C LEU A 479 -30.84 -13.72 -13.50
N THR A 480 -31.91 -14.50 -13.47
CA THR A 480 -33.29 -13.97 -13.38
C THR A 480 -33.78 -13.82 -11.94
N SER A 481 -33.14 -14.54 -11.02
CA SER A 481 -33.45 -14.56 -9.59
C SER A 481 -32.25 -15.10 -8.84
N LEU A 482 -32.08 -14.67 -7.59
CA LEU A 482 -31.05 -15.16 -6.68
C LEU A 482 -31.68 -15.30 -5.29
N ASP A 483 -31.59 -16.48 -4.70
CA ASP A 483 -32.06 -16.76 -3.35
C ASP A 483 -30.86 -16.92 -2.42
N VAL A 484 -30.64 -15.94 -1.56
CA VAL A 484 -29.57 -15.92 -0.54
C VAL A 484 -30.13 -16.16 0.87
N SER A 485 -31.38 -16.60 1.02
CA SER A 485 -32.02 -16.75 2.33
C SER A 485 -31.33 -17.76 3.26
N ALA A 486 -30.55 -18.68 2.70
CA ALA A 486 -29.77 -19.67 3.44
C ALA A 486 -28.35 -19.18 3.83
N CYS A 487 -27.88 -18.05 3.30
CA CYS A 487 -26.55 -17.49 3.58
C CYS A 487 -26.62 -16.60 4.83
N GLU A 488 -26.59 -17.21 6.03
CA GLU A 488 -26.82 -16.53 7.30
C GLU A 488 -25.75 -15.48 7.64
N GLU A 489 -24.51 -15.69 7.15
CA GLU A 489 -23.35 -14.84 7.43
C GLU A 489 -23.11 -13.76 6.35
N LEU A 490 -23.98 -13.64 5.35
CA LEU A 490 -23.77 -12.75 4.19
C LEU A 490 -23.80 -11.27 4.62
N TRP A 491 -22.67 -10.59 4.49
CA TRP A 491 -22.52 -9.17 4.84
C TRP A 491 -22.17 -8.30 3.63
N GLN A 492 -21.72 -8.88 2.52
CA GLN A 492 -21.49 -8.16 1.25
C GLN A 492 -22.07 -8.93 0.06
N LEU A 493 -22.88 -8.24 -0.75
CA LEU A 493 -23.49 -8.77 -1.97
C LEU A 493 -23.41 -7.74 -3.09
N GLU A 494 -22.69 -8.06 -4.17
CA GLU A 494 -22.80 -7.36 -5.45
C GLU A 494 -23.43 -8.32 -6.46
N SER A 495 -24.51 -7.89 -7.12
CA SER A 495 -25.28 -8.75 -8.01
C SER A 495 -25.83 -8.00 -9.22
N CYS A 496 -26.21 -8.75 -10.25
CA CYS A 496 -26.62 -8.20 -11.54
C CYS A 496 -27.93 -7.38 -11.43
N PRO A 497 -28.06 -6.22 -12.10
CA PRO A 497 -29.30 -5.44 -12.15
C PRO A 497 -30.50 -6.14 -12.82
N GLN A 498 -30.33 -7.34 -13.42
CA GLN A 498 -31.43 -8.12 -14.02
C GLN A 498 -32.04 -9.18 -13.11
N ALA A 499 -31.45 -9.46 -11.94
CA ALA A 499 -32.14 -10.19 -10.88
C ALA A 499 -33.15 -9.26 -10.19
N ALA A 500 -34.11 -8.76 -10.96
CA ALA A 500 -35.31 -8.15 -10.43
C ALA A 500 -36.07 -9.26 -9.70
N GLY A 501 -35.74 -9.46 -8.42
CA GLY A 501 -36.66 -10.08 -7.49
C GLY A 501 -38.00 -9.39 -7.70
N THR A 502 -39.03 -10.16 -8.06
CA THR A 502 -40.36 -9.58 -8.21
C THR A 502 -40.81 -9.23 -6.81
N ILE A 503 -40.59 -7.98 -6.40
CA ILE A 503 -41.11 -7.49 -5.14
C ILE A 503 -42.63 -7.59 -5.25
N LEU A 504 -43.24 -8.32 -4.31
CA LEU A 504 -44.69 -8.40 -4.20
C LEU A 504 -45.21 -7.02 -3.77
N VAL A 505 -45.47 -6.18 -4.75
CA VAL A 505 -46.14 -4.91 -4.52
C VAL A 505 -47.62 -5.20 -4.30
N VAL A 506 -48.08 -5.12 -3.04
CA VAL A 506 -49.50 -5.28 -2.71
C VAL A 506 -50.16 -3.91 -2.77
N GLN A 507 -51.23 -3.80 -3.58
CA GLN A 507 -52.02 -2.57 -3.64
C GLN A 507 -53.07 -2.58 -2.54
N ASN A 508 -52.97 -1.63 -1.60
CA ASN A 508 -53.91 -1.46 -0.49
C ASN A 508 -54.40 -0.01 -0.48
N ASP A 509 -55.73 0.20 -0.55
CA ASP A 509 -56.38 1.53 -0.52
C ASP A 509 -55.76 2.59 -1.48
N GLY A 510 -55.31 2.16 -2.67
CA GLY A 510 -54.76 3.06 -3.69
C GLY A 510 -53.30 3.47 -3.47
N ARG A 511 -52.59 2.79 -2.57
CA ARG A 511 -51.14 2.91 -2.33
C ARG A 511 -50.43 1.58 -2.61
N TYR A 512 -49.14 1.65 -2.89
CA TYR A 512 -48.29 0.49 -3.08
C TYR A 512 -47.52 0.20 -1.78
N GLU A 513 -47.55 -1.04 -1.30
CA GLU A 513 -46.76 -1.49 -0.14
C GLU A 513 -45.64 -2.43 -0.62
N VAL A 514 -44.43 -2.20 -0.12
CA VAL A 514 -43.24 -3.02 -0.34
C VAL A 514 -42.76 -3.53 1.01
N ASP A 515 -42.72 -4.85 1.20
CA ASP A 515 -42.15 -5.47 2.38
C ASP A 515 -40.64 -5.66 2.20
N LEU A 516 -39.83 -4.88 2.92
CA LEU A 516 -38.37 -5.00 2.89
C LEU A 516 -37.88 -6.15 3.78
N GLY A 517 -38.71 -6.69 4.67
CA GLY A 517 -38.40 -7.87 5.48
C GLY A 517 -38.43 -9.18 4.70
N ASP A 518 -39.13 -9.19 3.57
CA ASP A 518 -39.17 -10.31 2.62
C ASP A 518 -38.01 -10.26 1.60
N LEU A 519 -37.15 -9.24 1.64
CA LEU A 519 -35.96 -9.18 0.80
C LEU A 519 -34.89 -10.15 1.32
N PRO A 520 -34.32 -11.01 0.46
CA PRO A 520 -33.24 -11.92 0.84
C PRO A 520 -32.07 -11.16 1.50
N GLY A 521 -31.66 -11.59 2.70
CA GLY A 521 -30.52 -10.99 3.42
C GLY A 521 -30.80 -9.67 4.15
N VAL A 522 -32.04 -9.17 4.19
CA VAL A 522 -32.38 -7.93 4.90
C VAL A 522 -32.80 -8.22 6.34
N ASN A 523 -32.01 -7.74 7.30
CA ASN A 523 -32.42 -7.64 8.70
C ASN A 523 -33.00 -6.25 8.96
N ILE A 524 -34.32 -6.18 9.21
CA ILE A 524 -35.07 -4.93 9.43
C ILE A 524 -34.43 -4.08 10.55
N ALA A 525 -33.81 -4.71 11.56
CA ALA A 525 -33.16 -4.01 12.68
C ALA A 525 -31.91 -3.21 12.27
N ASN A 526 -31.31 -3.51 11.11
CA ASN A 526 -30.08 -2.87 10.62
C ASN A 526 -30.34 -1.77 9.58
N ILE A 527 -31.59 -1.57 9.15
CA ILE A 527 -31.96 -0.49 8.22
C ILE A 527 -31.92 0.84 8.97
N THR A 528 -30.95 1.67 8.62
CA THR A 528 -30.67 2.93 9.32
C THR A 528 -31.23 4.15 8.59
N ALA A 529 -31.39 4.03 7.28
CA ALA A 529 -32.07 5.01 6.45
C ALA A 529 -32.71 4.34 5.22
N VAL A 530 -33.84 4.91 4.79
CA VAL A 530 -34.47 4.64 3.51
C VAL A 530 -34.53 5.96 2.75
N THR A 531 -33.83 6.05 1.62
CA THR A 531 -33.70 7.30 0.86
C THR A 531 -33.88 7.08 -0.64
N LEU A 532 -34.03 8.16 -1.40
CA LEU A 532 -33.94 8.13 -2.86
C LEU A 532 -32.49 7.88 -3.28
N ALA A 533 -32.27 7.35 -4.48
CA ALA A 533 -30.94 6.99 -4.99
C ALA A 533 -29.92 8.14 -5.10
N ASP A 534 -30.38 9.39 -4.99
CA ASP A 534 -29.53 10.58 -4.90
C ASP A 534 -29.25 11.02 -3.44
N GLY A 535 -29.60 10.17 -2.46
CA GLY A 535 -29.44 10.42 -1.03
C GLY A 535 -30.51 11.33 -0.41
N SER A 536 -31.52 11.76 -1.19
CA SER A 536 -32.56 12.65 -0.69
C SER A 536 -33.66 11.89 0.10
N PRO A 537 -34.31 12.53 1.10
CA PRO A 537 -35.33 11.87 1.92
C PRO A 537 -36.55 11.47 1.08
N LEU A 538 -37.27 10.44 1.54
CA LEU A 538 -38.51 9.98 0.91
C LEU A 538 -39.51 11.14 0.69
N PRO A 539 -40.23 11.16 -0.45
CA PRO A 539 -41.33 12.09 -0.69
C PRO A 539 -42.39 12.03 0.41
N ASN A 540 -43.07 13.14 0.68
CA ASN A 540 -44.03 13.29 1.80
C ASN A 540 -45.21 12.31 1.78
N ASP A 541 -45.49 11.69 0.64
CA ASP A 541 -46.55 10.71 0.41
C ASP A 541 -46.08 9.25 0.57
N CYS A 542 -44.78 9.04 0.82
CA CYS A 542 -44.18 7.75 1.18
C CYS A 542 -43.95 7.66 2.69
N THR A 543 -44.07 6.46 3.27
CA THR A 543 -43.81 6.21 4.70
C THR A 543 -43.12 4.87 4.89
N TYR A 544 -42.11 4.82 5.75
CA TYR A 544 -41.42 3.59 6.13
C TYR A 544 -41.76 3.21 7.59
N ASP A 545 -42.28 2.00 7.79
CA ASP A 545 -42.53 1.39 9.11
C ASP A 545 -41.30 0.60 9.55
N ILE A 546 -40.53 1.21 10.47
CA ILE A 546 -39.28 0.65 10.98
C ILE A 546 -39.50 -0.65 11.77
N GLU A 547 -40.64 -0.84 12.44
CA GLU A 547 -40.89 -2.05 13.24
C GLU A 547 -41.26 -3.25 12.37
N ARG A 548 -41.82 -2.99 11.18
CA ARG A 548 -42.29 -4.04 10.26
C ARG A 548 -41.46 -4.19 9.00
N GLY A 549 -40.56 -3.25 8.70
CA GLY A 549 -39.80 -3.24 7.46
C GLY A 549 -40.65 -2.89 6.23
N ILE A 550 -41.82 -2.27 6.40
CA ILE A 550 -42.75 -2.02 5.28
C ILE A 550 -42.62 -0.57 4.78
N LEU A 551 -42.35 -0.40 3.48
CA LEU A 551 -42.40 0.88 2.78
C LEU A 551 -43.75 1.05 2.07
N THR A 552 -44.52 2.05 2.45
CA THR A 552 -45.73 2.48 1.76
C THR A 552 -45.42 3.65 0.82
N ILE A 553 -45.89 3.56 -0.42
CA ILE A 553 -45.60 4.51 -1.50
C ILE A 553 -46.89 5.28 -1.83
N GLY A 554 -46.76 6.58 -2.03
CA GLY A 554 -47.87 7.47 -2.37
C GLY A 554 -48.50 7.16 -3.73
N ALA A 555 -49.77 7.55 -3.89
CA ALA A 555 -50.61 7.19 -5.04
C ALA A 555 -50.18 7.83 -6.39
N ASP A 556 -49.28 8.81 -6.37
CA ASP A 556 -48.86 9.59 -7.54
C ASP A 556 -47.51 9.09 -8.14
N LEU A 557 -46.94 8.00 -7.61
CA LEU A 557 -45.67 7.41 -8.06
C LEU A 557 -45.92 6.02 -8.69
N GLU A 558 -45.47 5.81 -9.93
CA GLU A 558 -45.43 4.49 -10.58
C GLU A 558 -43.99 3.94 -10.49
N PRO A 559 -43.76 2.72 -9.96
CA PRO A 559 -42.41 2.14 -9.90
C PRO A 559 -41.95 1.69 -11.29
N GLU A 560 -40.86 2.27 -11.82
CA GLU A 560 -40.24 1.81 -13.08
C GLU A 560 -39.17 0.73 -12.87
N GLU A 561 -38.48 0.70 -11.73
CA GLU A 561 -37.56 -0.37 -11.32
C GLU A 561 -37.16 -0.17 -9.85
N LEU A 562 -37.15 -1.24 -9.04
CA LEU A 562 -36.66 -1.18 -7.66
C LEU A 562 -35.23 -1.73 -7.63
N ARG A 563 -34.26 -0.82 -7.46
CA ARG A 563 -32.84 -1.14 -7.33
C ARG A 563 -32.41 -0.86 -5.90
N TYR A 564 -31.75 -1.82 -5.25
CA TYR A 564 -31.06 -1.61 -3.98
C TYR A 564 -29.55 -1.68 -4.21
N LEU A 565 -28.79 -0.82 -3.56
CA LEU A 565 -27.33 -0.79 -3.59
C LEU A 565 -26.84 -0.87 -2.15
N TYR A 566 -25.87 -1.74 -1.88
CA TYR A 566 -25.13 -1.74 -0.62
C TYR A 566 -23.94 -0.78 -0.79
N ASP A 567 -23.89 0.27 0.01
CA ASP A 567 -22.72 1.15 0.10
C ASP A 567 -22.09 0.97 1.48
N THR A 568 -20.92 0.36 1.54
CA THR A 568 -20.04 0.32 2.72
C THR A 568 -18.67 0.90 2.39
N GLN A 569 -18.61 1.92 1.52
CA GLN A 569 -17.36 2.51 1.04
C GLN A 569 -16.55 3.24 2.14
N ALA A 570 -17.06 3.33 3.37
CA ALA A 570 -16.36 3.97 4.49
C ALA A 570 -15.38 3.06 5.27
N ASP A 571 -15.43 1.73 5.10
CA ASP A 571 -14.52 0.79 5.80
C ASP A 571 -13.49 0.10 4.88
N LEU A 572 -13.60 0.30 3.56
CA LEU A 572 -12.76 -0.38 2.55
C LEU A 572 -11.28 0.06 2.55
N GLU A 573 -10.94 1.30 2.95
CA GLU A 573 -9.52 1.75 3.00
C GLU A 573 -8.71 1.19 4.19
N LYS A 574 -9.26 0.25 4.98
CA LYS A 574 -8.56 -0.37 6.12
C LYS A 574 -8.48 -1.90 6.07
N LEU A 575 -9.00 -2.54 5.02
CA LEU A 575 -9.04 -4.00 4.88
C LEU A 575 -8.15 -4.56 3.76
N ASP A 576 -7.51 -3.70 2.97
CA ASP A 576 -6.61 -4.12 1.87
C ASP A 576 -5.20 -4.56 2.32
N ASP A 577 -4.99 -4.83 3.61
CA ASP A 577 -3.94 -5.74 4.11
C ASP A 577 -4.12 -5.91 5.62
N PRO A 578 -4.04 -7.13 6.22
CA PRO A 578 -2.72 -7.70 6.60
C PRO A 578 -2.71 -9.24 6.85
N PRO A 579 -1.68 -9.82 7.49
CA PRO A 579 -0.27 -9.93 7.14
C PRO A 579 0.16 -11.40 6.91
N MET A 580 1.22 -11.56 6.14
CA MET A 580 2.10 -12.73 6.15
C MET A 580 2.67 -12.94 7.57
N ALA A 581 2.22 -13.96 8.34
CA ALA A 581 2.92 -14.40 9.55
C ALA A 581 2.50 -15.81 10.02
N TYR A 582 3.50 -16.68 10.07
CA TYR A 582 3.69 -17.86 10.92
C TYR A 582 2.74 -18.02 12.14
N LEU A 583 2.31 -19.27 12.36
CA LEU A 583 2.11 -19.93 13.67
C LEU A 583 2.00 -18.99 14.89
N LEU A 584 0.80 -18.83 15.46
CA LEU A 584 0.48 -18.95 16.91
C LEU A 584 -0.92 -18.40 17.25
N GLU A 585 -1.66 -19.22 18.00
CA GLU A 585 -2.77 -18.90 18.93
C GLU A 585 -4.16 -18.47 18.37
N GLU A 586 -5.16 -19.33 18.64
CA GLU A 586 -6.60 -19.20 18.34
C GLU A 586 -7.33 -18.02 19.06
N GLU A 587 -6.65 -17.08 19.73
CA GLU A 587 -7.31 -16.12 20.63
C GLU A 587 -7.44 -14.66 20.13
N LEU A 588 -7.17 -14.35 18.85
CA LEU A 588 -7.33 -12.99 18.30
C LEU A 588 -8.58 -12.74 17.44
N TRP A 589 -9.39 -13.76 17.14
CA TRP A 589 -10.65 -13.60 16.40
C TRP A 589 -11.80 -12.96 17.21
N GLU A 590 -11.71 -12.93 18.54
CA GLU A 590 -12.79 -12.40 19.40
C GLU A 590 -12.77 -10.87 19.62
N GLN A 591 -11.84 -10.12 19.02
CA GLN A 591 -11.76 -8.65 19.20
C GLN A 591 -11.87 -7.80 17.94
N ILE A 592 -12.25 -8.37 16.79
CA ILE A 592 -12.89 -7.54 15.76
C ILE A 592 -14.32 -7.32 16.23
N ILE A 593 -14.55 -6.18 16.88
CA ILE A 593 -15.90 -5.65 17.06
C ILE A 593 -16.44 -5.43 15.65
N VAL A 594 -17.17 -6.42 15.12
CA VAL A 594 -18.10 -6.23 14.02
C VAL A 594 -19.16 -5.27 14.57
N SER A 595 -18.94 -3.97 14.41
CA SER A 595 -20.05 -3.05 14.45
C SER A 595 -20.99 -3.51 13.34
N THR A 596 -22.18 -3.97 13.73
CA THR A 596 -23.28 -4.30 12.81
C THR A 596 -23.29 -3.32 11.64
N PRO A 597 -23.06 -3.77 10.39
CA PRO A 597 -23.00 -2.86 9.26
C PRO A 597 -24.29 -2.05 9.20
N GLN A 598 -24.16 -0.72 9.10
CA GLN A 598 -25.31 0.15 8.89
C GLN A 598 -25.81 -0.12 7.47
N MET A 599 -27.04 -0.61 7.34
CA MET A 599 -27.64 -0.87 6.04
C MET A 599 -28.35 0.40 5.57
N GLU A 600 -27.97 0.91 4.40
CA GLU A 600 -28.68 1.98 3.71
C GLU A 600 -29.35 1.40 2.46
N VAL A 601 -30.67 1.58 2.35
CA VAL A 601 -31.44 1.11 1.19
C VAL A 601 -31.81 2.31 0.34
N TYR A 602 -31.25 2.35 -0.87
CA TYR A 602 -31.54 3.36 -1.87
C TYR A 602 -32.65 2.89 -2.80
N PHE A 603 -33.53 3.80 -3.22
CA PHE A 603 -34.57 3.52 -4.22
C PHE A 603 -34.45 4.47 -5.40
N THR A 604 -34.37 3.94 -6.63
CA THR A 604 -34.49 4.75 -7.85
C THR A 604 -35.95 4.91 -8.23
N TRP A 605 -36.45 6.14 -8.21
CA TRP A 605 -37.76 6.49 -8.76
C TRP A 605 -37.52 7.47 -9.90
N ALA A 606 -38.03 7.17 -11.09
CA ALA A 606 -38.04 8.16 -12.15
C ALA A 606 -39.17 9.15 -11.86
N LYS A 607 -38.82 10.37 -11.45
CA LYS A 607 -39.71 11.51 -11.70
C LYS A 607 -39.70 11.71 -13.22
N PRO A 608 -40.85 11.67 -13.91
CA PRO A 608 -40.86 11.77 -15.37
C PRO A 608 -40.09 13.02 -15.83
N GLY A 609 -39.08 12.83 -16.69
CA GLY A 609 -38.12 13.88 -17.04
C GLY A 609 -38.78 15.13 -17.64
N LEU A 610 -38.10 16.29 -17.54
CA LEU A 610 -38.58 17.50 -18.21
C LEU A 610 -38.38 17.32 -19.72
N LEU A 611 -39.47 17.19 -20.47
CA LEU A 611 -39.40 17.07 -21.92
C LEU A 611 -39.17 18.44 -22.55
N GLU A 612 -38.37 18.48 -23.61
CA GLU A 612 -38.19 19.69 -24.38
C GLU A 612 -39.48 20.04 -25.11
N VAL A 613 -39.94 21.28 -24.96
CA VAL A 613 -41.08 21.81 -25.71
C VAL A 613 -40.57 22.88 -26.65
N ALA A 614 -40.62 22.60 -27.95
CA ALA A 614 -40.29 23.56 -28.97
C ALA A 614 -41.47 24.49 -29.30
N ILE A 615 -41.12 25.70 -29.72
CA ILE A 615 -42.05 26.69 -30.29
C ILE A 615 -41.68 26.83 -31.78
N PRO A 616 -42.10 25.88 -32.64
CA PRO A 616 -41.71 25.90 -34.04
C PRO A 616 -42.33 27.09 -34.77
N GLU A 617 -41.50 27.91 -35.42
CA GLU A 617 -41.94 29.09 -36.18
C GLU A 617 -42.99 28.70 -37.23
N ASN A 618 -42.73 27.63 -38.00
CA ASN A 618 -43.60 27.18 -39.07
C ASN A 618 -45.01 26.74 -38.63
N LEU A 619 -45.22 26.36 -37.35
CA LEU A 619 -46.55 26.03 -36.82
C LEU A 619 -47.27 27.24 -36.20
N ASN A 620 -46.57 28.36 -36.03
CA ASN A 620 -47.08 29.59 -35.46
C ASN A 620 -47.10 30.78 -36.45
N GLU A 621 -46.58 30.62 -37.67
CA GLU A 621 -46.62 31.63 -38.74
C GLU A 621 -48.05 32.16 -39.01
N GLU A 622 -49.06 31.29 -38.99
CA GLU A 622 -50.46 31.67 -39.20
C GLU A 622 -51.19 32.12 -37.93
N ASN A 623 -50.55 31.99 -36.76
CA ASN A 623 -51.15 32.31 -35.46
C ASN A 623 -51.01 33.80 -35.08
N ASP A 624 -50.24 34.60 -35.83
CA ASP A 624 -49.97 36.04 -35.62
C ASP A 624 -49.52 36.35 -34.17
N VAL A 625 -48.57 35.54 -33.68
CA VAL A 625 -47.93 35.63 -32.35
C VAL A 625 -46.47 36.05 -32.48
N ASP A 626 -45.93 36.77 -31.48
CA ASP A 626 -44.50 37.06 -31.45
C ASP A 626 -43.75 35.93 -30.73
N LEU A 627 -42.69 35.41 -31.37
CA LEU A 627 -41.94 34.26 -30.87
C LEU A 627 -40.60 34.70 -30.27
N THR A 628 -40.22 34.06 -29.18
CA THR A 628 -38.88 34.13 -28.59
C THR A 628 -38.40 32.70 -28.34
N ASP A 629 -37.09 32.51 -28.13
CA ASP A 629 -36.49 31.18 -27.90
C ASP A 629 -37.20 30.38 -26.77
N ASP A 630 -37.79 31.09 -25.79
CA ASP A 630 -38.42 30.47 -24.62
C ASP A 630 -39.90 30.77 -24.38
N SER A 631 -40.54 31.62 -25.19
CA SER A 631 -41.94 31.98 -24.97
C SER A 631 -42.70 32.38 -26.23
N ILE A 632 -44.01 32.14 -26.21
CA ILE A 632 -44.97 32.69 -27.18
C ILE A 632 -45.61 33.93 -26.55
N VAL A 633 -45.60 35.06 -27.25
CA VAL A 633 -46.36 36.26 -26.89
C VAL A 633 -47.61 36.32 -27.75
N TYR A 634 -48.75 36.10 -27.10
CA TYR A 634 -50.08 36.18 -27.69
C TYR A 634 -50.64 37.60 -27.55
N GLN A 635 -50.91 38.27 -28.66
CA GLN A 635 -51.56 39.58 -28.67
C GLN A 635 -53.08 39.41 -28.64
N GLN A 636 -53.70 39.85 -27.55
CA GLN A 636 -55.13 39.69 -27.31
C GLN A 636 -55.94 40.33 -28.43
N ASP A 637 -56.83 39.56 -29.06
CA ASP A 637 -57.70 39.94 -30.19
C ASP A 637 -57.03 40.12 -31.56
N LYS A 638 -55.70 39.94 -31.67
CA LYS A 638 -54.97 39.88 -32.93
C LYS A 638 -54.52 38.45 -33.26
N SER A 639 -53.85 37.80 -32.32
CA SER A 639 -53.37 36.43 -32.47
C SER A 639 -54.54 35.42 -32.52
N THR A 640 -54.37 34.33 -33.27
CA THR A 640 -55.43 33.33 -33.52
C THR A 640 -55.20 31.99 -32.83
N GLY A 641 -54.03 31.77 -32.23
CA GLY A 641 -53.70 30.56 -31.47
C GLY A 641 -52.30 30.62 -30.85
N ALA A 642 -51.92 29.59 -30.10
CA ALA A 642 -50.55 29.37 -29.64
C ALA A 642 -50.25 27.87 -29.71
N THR A 643 -49.24 27.49 -30.49
CA THR A 643 -48.92 26.08 -30.76
C THR A 643 -47.57 25.70 -30.17
N PHE A 644 -47.53 24.61 -29.42
CA PHE A 644 -46.35 24.02 -28.79
C PHE A 644 -46.12 22.62 -29.34
N ARG A 645 -44.86 22.20 -29.48
CA ARG A 645 -44.49 20.83 -29.86
C ARG A 645 -43.61 20.20 -28.81
N VAL A 646 -44.03 19.07 -28.24
CA VAL A 646 -43.18 18.28 -27.34
C VAL A 646 -42.23 17.42 -28.19
N ILE A 647 -40.95 17.45 -27.86
CA ILE A 647 -39.90 16.63 -28.48
C ILE A 647 -39.63 15.43 -27.57
N GLY A 648 -39.44 14.25 -28.17
CA GLY A 648 -39.11 13.02 -27.44
C GLY A 648 -40.31 12.22 -26.91
N ALA A 649 -41.54 12.63 -27.22
CA ALA A 649 -42.76 11.90 -26.88
C ALA A 649 -43.75 11.84 -28.07
N ASP A 650 -44.42 10.70 -28.20
CA ASP A 650 -45.39 10.44 -29.26
C ASP A 650 -46.82 10.63 -28.75
N ILE A 651 -47.79 10.76 -29.65
CA ILE A 651 -49.19 11.01 -29.28
C ILE A 651 -49.78 9.95 -28.33
N GLU A 652 -49.28 8.72 -28.39
CA GLU A 652 -49.67 7.62 -27.50
C GLU A 652 -49.24 7.86 -26.04
N ASP A 653 -48.22 8.70 -25.83
CA ASP A 653 -47.73 9.08 -24.51
C ASP A 653 -48.51 10.26 -23.92
N PHE A 654 -49.34 10.97 -24.68
CA PHE A 654 -50.03 12.18 -24.21
C PHE A 654 -51.05 11.87 -23.08
N LYS A 655 -51.00 12.65 -22.00
CA LYS A 655 -51.98 12.60 -20.89
C LYS A 655 -52.89 13.83 -20.87
N SER A 656 -52.32 15.02 -20.66
CA SER A 656 -53.11 16.25 -20.53
C SER A 656 -52.30 17.54 -20.75
N VAL A 657 -53.00 18.68 -20.81
CA VAL A 657 -52.39 20.02 -20.86
C VAL A 657 -52.87 20.82 -19.66
N LYS A 658 -51.96 21.50 -18.98
CA LYS A 658 -52.23 22.37 -17.84
C LYS A 658 -51.74 23.78 -18.09
N VAL A 659 -52.45 24.78 -17.57
CA VAL A 659 -52.00 26.17 -17.53
C VAL A 659 -51.99 26.65 -16.07
N ASN A 660 -50.81 27.08 -15.59
CA ASN A 660 -50.54 27.37 -14.18
C ASN A 660 -51.03 26.24 -13.23
N GLY A 661 -50.79 24.98 -13.62
CA GLY A 661 -51.17 23.79 -12.85
C GLY A 661 -52.64 23.38 -12.96
N LYS A 662 -53.50 24.17 -13.62
CA LYS A 662 -54.90 23.80 -13.86
C LYS A 662 -55.07 23.07 -15.19
N GLU A 663 -55.61 21.86 -15.14
CA GLU A 663 -55.88 21.03 -16.32
C GLU A 663 -56.95 21.61 -17.24
N LEU A 664 -56.68 21.59 -18.54
CA LEU A 664 -57.53 22.11 -19.61
C LEU A 664 -58.40 21.00 -20.21
N MET A 665 -59.54 21.38 -20.79
CA MET A 665 -60.44 20.43 -21.44
C MET A 665 -60.08 20.23 -22.91
N TYR A 666 -59.87 18.97 -23.32
CA TYR A 666 -59.56 18.59 -24.70
C TYR A 666 -60.69 18.95 -25.68
N GLN A 667 -60.33 19.38 -26.89
CA GLN A 667 -61.20 19.91 -27.98
C GLN A 667 -61.88 21.25 -27.72
N THR A 668 -62.04 21.67 -26.46
CA THR A 668 -62.56 23.01 -26.14
C THR A 668 -61.43 24.03 -25.92
N ASP A 669 -60.46 23.69 -25.08
CA ASP A 669 -59.40 24.62 -24.68
C ASP A 669 -58.13 24.45 -25.52
N TYR A 670 -57.90 23.24 -26.02
CA TYR A 670 -56.79 22.92 -26.91
C TYR A 670 -57.14 21.77 -27.87
N THR A 671 -56.42 21.69 -28.98
CA THR A 671 -56.47 20.59 -29.95
C THR A 671 -55.10 19.94 -30.07
N ILE A 672 -55.07 18.67 -30.51
CA ILE A 672 -53.84 17.93 -30.79
C ILE A 672 -53.91 17.35 -32.19
N GLU A 673 -52.80 17.40 -32.92
CA GLU A 673 -52.67 16.84 -34.27
C GLU A 673 -51.83 15.55 -34.29
N ALA A 674 -52.07 14.69 -35.29
CA ALA A 674 -51.44 13.38 -35.40
C ALA A 674 -49.98 13.49 -35.87
N GLY A 675 -49.06 12.85 -35.14
CA GLY A 675 -47.61 12.95 -35.29
C GLY A 675 -46.95 13.05 -33.90
N SER A 676 -45.84 13.79 -33.78
CA SER A 676 -45.34 14.23 -32.47
C SER A 676 -46.42 15.03 -31.71
N ILE A 677 -46.38 15.09 -30.37
CA ILE A 677 -47.37 15.83 -29.56
C ILE A 677 -47.32 17.33 -29.89
N ILE A 678 -48.24 17.79 -30.75
CA ILE A 678 -48.42 19.20 -31.13
C ILE A 678 -49.69 19.71 -30.46
N VAL A 679 -49.55 20.57 -29.45
CA VAL A 679 -50.65 21.15 -28.69
C VAL A 679 -50.94 22.54 -29.21
N LYS A 680 -52.15 22.77 -29.72
CA LYS A 680 -52.62 24.12 -30.11
C LYS A 680 -53.68 24.60 -29.13
N LEU A 681 -53.37 25.65 -28.37
CA LEU A 681 -54.34 26.32 -27.52
C LEU A 681 -55.35 27.08 -28.39
N THR A 682 -56.64 26.92 -28.12
CA THR A 682 -57.69 27.55 -28.93
C THR A 682 -57.78 29.05 -28.64
N GLN A 683 -58.13 29.85 -29.65
CA GLN A 683 -58.36 31.30 -29.46
C GLN A 683 -59.43 31.58 -28.39
N ALA A 684 -60.43 30.70 -28.28
CA ALA A 684 -61.50 30.82 -27.29
C ALA A 684 -60.96 30.73 -25.86
N PHE A 685 -60.07 29.76 -25.59
CA PHE A 685 -59.41 29.64 -24.29
C PHE A 685 -58.43 30.80 -24.04
N LEU A 686 -57.61 31.16 -25.02
CA LEU A 686 -56.61 32.23 -24.87
C LEU A 686 -57.26 33.59 -24.54
N ARG A 687 -58.46 33.88 -25.07
CA ARG A 687 -59.24 35.08 -24.70
C ARG A 687 -59.71 35.11 -23.24
N THR A 688 -59.78 33.97 -22.57
CA THR A 688 -60.15 33.91 -21.14
C THR A 688 -59.01 34.35 -20.22
N LEU A 689 -57.77 34.42 -20.74
CA LEU A 689 -56.59 34.79 -19.96
C LEU A 689 -56.45 36.33 -19.90
N PRO A 690 -56.31 36.91 -18.70
CA PRO A 690 -56.03 38.33 -18.52
C PRO A 690 -54.77 38.84 -19.26
N PRO A 691 -54.81 40.00 -19.95
CA PRO A 691 -53.63 40.59 -20.58
C PRO A 691 -52.67 41.18 -19.53
N GLY A 692 -51.38 41.26 -19.90
CA GLY A 692 -50.29 41.72 -19.04
C GLY A 692 -49.75 40.65 -18.08
N GLN A 693 -50.15 39.38 -18.24
CA GLN A 693 -49.72 38.26 -17.40
C GLN A 693 -48.92 37.23 -18.18
N THR A 694 -48.12 36.47 -17.44
CA THR A 694 -47.33 35.34 -17.93
C THR A 694 -47.86 34.06 -17.32
N TYR A 695 -48.04 33.04 -18.16
CA TYR A 695 -48.60 31.73 -17.82
C TYR A 695 -47.60 30.63 -18.14
N THR A 696 -47.59 29.62 -17.29
CA THR A 696 -46.85 28.37 -17.51
C THR A 696 -47.77 27.38 -18.20
N VAL A 697 -47.38 26.92 -19.39
CA VAL A 697 -48.08 25.86 -20.11
C VAL A 697 -47.29 24.57 -19.91
N GLU A 698 -47.93 23.58 -19.31
CA GLU A 698 -47.37 22.25 -19.07
C GLU A 698 -48.11 21.23 -19.93
N VAL A 699 -47.38 20.46 -20.73
CA VAL A 699 -47.89 19.32 -21.49
C VAL A 699 -47.42 18.05 -20.81
N VAL A 700 -48.36 17.30 -20.23
CA VAL A 700 -48.10 16.10 -19.43
C VAL A 700 -48.17 14.87 -20.32
N THR A 701 -47.15 14.03 -20.27
CA THR A 701 -47.05 12.76 -21.01
C THR A 701 -46.67 11.61 -20.08
N ARG A 702 -46.73 10.37 -20.57
CA ARG A 702 -46.21 9.17 -19.86
C ARG A 702 -44.70 9.21 -19.69
N LYS A 703 -43.96 9.87 -20.59
CA LYS A 703 -42.49 9.95 -20.58
C LYS A 703 -41.92 11.18 -19.85
N GLY A 704 -42.78 12.07 -19.36
CA GLY A 704 -42.35 13.37 -18.83
C GLY A 704 -43.36 14.50 -18.99
N SER A 705 -43.10 15.63 -18.34
CA SER A 705 -43.84 16.88 -18.55
C SER A 705 -42.95 17.87 -19.32
N GLY A 706 -43.49 18.49 -20.36
CA GLY A 706 -42.84 19.58 -21.07
C GLY A 706 -43.41 20.92 -20.64
N ILE A 707 -42.57 21.92 -20.34
CA ILE A 707 -43.01 23.22 -19.80
C ILE A 707 -42.48 24.38 -20.67
N LYS A 708 -43.37 25.28 -21.10
CA LYS A 708 -43.01 26.56 -21.75
C LYS A 708 -43.86 27.72 -21.26
N THR A 709 -43.40 28.93 -21.58
CA THR A 709 -44.04 30.17 -21.16
C THR A 709 -44.94 30.75 -22.25
N LEU A 710 -46.15 31.18 -21.85
CA LEU A 710 -47.10 31.93 -22.67
C LEU A 710 -47.32 33.31 -22.04
N LYS A 711 -47.04 34.38 -22.78
CA LYS A 711 -47.34 35.76 -22.38
C LYS A 711 -48.56 36.26 -23.12
N VAL A 712 -49.46 36.96 -22.44
CA VAL A 712 -50.65 37.57 -23.05
C VAL A 712 -50.50 39.09 -22.98
N GLU A 713 -50.44 39.77 -24.12
CA GLU A 713 -50.31 41.24 -24.20
C GLU A 713 -51.56 41.87 -24.81
N PRO A 714 -51.94 43.10 -24.41
CA PRO A 714 -53.06 43.80 -25.02
C PRO A 714 -52.72 44.25 -26.46
N SER A 715 -53.65 44.11 -27.41
CA SER A 715 -53.50 44.62 -28.78
C SER A 715 -53.35 46.14 -28.79
N ALA A 716 -52.26 46.64 -29.37
CA ALA A 716 -51.92 48.06 -29.43
C ALA A 716 -52.52 48.72 -30.70
N GLU A 717 -53.42 49.69 -30.56
CA GLU A 717 -53.77 50.63 -31.64
C GLU A 717 -52.84 51.87 -31.64
N PRO A 718 -52.55 52.46 -32.82
CA PRO A 718 -51.47 53.43 -32.99
C PRO A 718 -51.89 54.87 -32.67
N THR A 719 -51.02 55.64 -32.01
CA THR A 719 -51.09 57.11 -32.01
C THR A 719 -49.70 57.73 -32.23
N GLU A 720 -49.56 58.48 -33.32
CA GLU A 720 -48.45 59.42 -33.61
C GLU A 720 -48.65 60.77 -32.85
N PRO A 721 -47.82 61.82 -33.04
CA PRO A 721 -46.46 62.02 -32.52
C PRO A 721 -46.34 63.34 -31.69
N MET A 722 -45.27 63.50 -30.88
CA MET A 722 -44.76 64.82 -30.52
C MET A 722 -43.30 64.76 -30.02
N GLU A 723 -42.37 65.29 -30.80
CA GLU A 723 -41.06 65.80 -30.35
C GLU A 723 -41.24 67.21 -29.71
N PRO A 724 -40.18 67.91 -29.27
CA PRO A 724 -39.21 67.58 -28.20
C PRO A 724 -39.07 68.75 -27.19
N THR A 725 -38.56 68.52 -25.97
CA THR A 725 -37.94 69.59 -25.17
C THR A 725 -36.81 69.08 -24.27
N ILE A 726 -35.60 69.56 -24.54
CA ILE A 726 -34.38 69.57 -23.70
C ILE A 726 -34.45 70.87 -22.85
N PRO A 727 -34.10 70.91 -21.54
CA PRO A 727 -32.71 71.18 -21.12
C PRO A 727 -32.19 70.61 -19.78
N ALA A 728 -30.86 70.44 -19.74
CA ALA A 728 -29.85 70.75 -18.70
C ALA A 728 -30.24 70.63 -17.20
N THR A 729 -29.47 70.01 -16.30
CA THR A 729 -28.11 70.31 -15.75
C THR A 729 -27.83 69.24 -14.66
N GLY A 730 -26.65 68.65 -14.47
CA GLY A 730 -25.58 69.17 -13.60
C GLY A 730 -25.44 68.41 -12.26
N GLU A 731 -24.23 67.92 -11.95
CA GLU A 731 -23.65 67.59 -10.61
C GLU A 731 -24.30 66.46 -9.76
N ALA A 732 -23.66 65.72 -8.84
CA ALA A 732 -22.28 65.42 -8.46
C ALA A 732 -22.29 64.36 -7.31
N ARG A 733 -21.29 63.46 -7.30
CA ARG A 733 -20.55 62.85 -6.16
C ARG A 733 -21.22 61.86 -5.15
N TYR A 734 -20.28 61.14 -4.49
CA TYR A 734 -20.29 60.44 -3.18
C TYR A 734 -20.51 58.91 -3.25
N THR A 735 -19.71 58.01 -2.65
CA THR A 735 -18.47 58.10 -1.83
C THR A 735 -17.84 56.71 -1.66
N GLN A 736 -16.51 56.66 -1.57
CA GLN A 736 -15.75 55.70 -0.75
C GLN A 736 -15.81 56.12 0.73
N LEU A 737 -15.81 55.16 1.68
CA LEU A 737 -15.02 55.15 2.93
C LEU A 737 -15.35 53.86 3.72
N PHE A 738 -14.34 53.05 4.06
CA PHE A 738 -13.81 52.84 5.44
C PHE A 738 -14.69 51.93 6.34
N LEU A 739 -14.20 51.08 7.25
CA LEU A 739 -12.88 50.56 7.61
C LEU A 739 -13.11 49.72 8.89
N LEU A 740 -12.21 48.75 9.13
CA LEU A 740 -11.75 48.30 10.46
C LEU A 740 -12.78 47.51 11.33
N ALA A 741 -12.40 46.48 12.10
CA ALA A 741 -11.20 46.41 12.92
C ALA A 741 -10.99 44.98 13.51
N VAL A 742 -9.74 44.50 13.64
CA VAL A 742 -9.02 44.26 14.94
C VAL A 742 -9.23 42.81 15.46
N LEU A 743 -8.27 41.91 15.70
CA LEU A 743 -6.90 41.94 16.24
C LEU A 743 -6.09 40.68 15.86
N LEU A 744 -4.74 40.83 15.91
CA LEU A 744 -3.68 39.92 16.40
C LEU A 744 -3.78 38.41 16.03
N PHE A 745 -2.73 37.75 15.52
CA PHE A 745 -1.51 37.41 16.26
C PHE A 745 -0.43 36.85 15.30
N LEU A 746 0.81 37.38 15.39
CA LEU A 746 2.15 36.77 15.17
C LEU A 746 2.44 35.87 13.93
N ALA A 747 3.66 35.77 13.39
CA ALA A 747 4.91 36.52 13.41
C ALA A 747 5.92 35.70 12.58
N GLY A 748 6.91 36.37 12.01
CA GLY A 748 8.23 35.77 11.78
C GLY A 748 8.64 35.60 10.33
N THR A 749 9.86 36.08 10.04
CA THR A 749 10.73 35.69 8.91
C THR A 749 10.76 36.54 7.63
N VAL A 750 10.72 37.87 7.71
CA VAL A 750 11.43 38.70 6.69
C VAL A 750 12.01 39.94 7.36
N LEU A 751 13.18 39.82 7.99
CA LEU A 751 14.07 40.95 8.32
C LEU A 751 15.39 40.42 8.89
N LEU A 752 16.17 39.67 8.09
CA LEU A 752 17.58 39.38 8.40
C LEU A 752 18.39 38.88 7.18
N LEU A 753 17.94 39.20 5.95
CA LEU A 753 18.62 38.79 4.72
C LEU A 753 19.30 39.95 3.98
N ASN A 754 19.42 41.15 4.58
CA ASN A 754 19.88 42.33 3.85
C ASN A 754 20.93 43.20 4.54
N SER A 755 21.76 42.65 5.44
CA SER A 755 22.86 43.43 6.04
C SER A 755 24.22 42.73 6.19
N PHE A 756 24.38 41.45 5.82
CA PHE A 756 25.67 40.74 5.99
C PHE A 756 26.53 40.59 4.73
N PHE A 757 26.05 41.01 3.55
CA PHE A 757 26.88 41.13 2.33
C PHE A 757 27.38 42.56 2.12
N ARG A 758 28.27 43.06 3.00
CA ARG A 758 29.23 44.15 2.72
C ARG A 758 30.11 44.45 3.95
N LYS A 759 31.28 43.81 4.02
CA LYS A 759 32.57 44.26 4.59
C LYS A 759 33.29 43.13 5.34
N ARG A 760 34.29 42.53 4.71
CA ARG A 760 35.71 42.60 5.15
C ARG A 760 36.60 41.76 4.22
N VAL A 761 36.98 42.40 3.12
CA VAL A 761 38.37 42.36 2.65
C VAL A 761 39.02 43.61 3.23
N SER A 762 39.90 43.48 4.22
CA SER A 762 41.10 44.32 4.37
C SER A 762 41.96 43.89 5.58
N GLN A 763 43.19 43.50 5.26
CA GLN A 763 44.44 43.72 6.01
C GLN A 763 44.80 42.87 7.25
N ARG A 764 45.94 42.19 7.04
CA ARG A 764 46.92 41.53 7.93
C ARG A 764 46.57 40.16 8.48
#